data_AF-A0AAD6J6W1-F1
#
_entry.id   AF-A0AAD6J6W1-F1
#
_cell.length_a   1.000
_cell.length_b   1.000
_cell.length_c   1.000
_cell.angle_alpha   90.00
_cell.angle_beta   90.00
_cell.angle_gamma   90.00
#
_symmetry.space_group_name_H-M   'P 1'
#
loop_
_entity.id
_entity.type
_entity.pdbx_description
1 polymer ?
#
loop_
_entity_poly.entity_id
_entity_poly.type
_entity_poly.pdbx_seq_one_letter_code
_entity_poly.pdbx_strand_id
1 'polypeptide(L)'
;MASLPPYSMPTSVSRSATSPEDIRSMAELMLRTSIREGSISASSTATTRPRHSSGSRSSTGLTSPGATVISSATIARYEGPLTATTTSPRSYDETALSATEQDTRLRQLKYEMRAAEASAPRRSIDGLFKAACSTDLLFLIDTTGSMAGHIQAAKNQVRSIVADIEITFLNQAEVRIAVVGYKDHGDSPNVQFLDFTPSAGRVHSFLDELTATGGNDTPEDVLGGIRQALNATWKHQTRCIVHIADAPPHGRDSHDLEDYSDHYPNPGSEPHTLTYKPLLQQMVGLKINYALLRINSYTDRMALNFLQIYAKASAECRLHESNAYYSQLCSIREDARSKLLCSGGNYRRSTVAGLVFDELELGIQFSALRHLVVQMVASSASRTASRMSGPSKGLGKSRTGKRSNYDLAAINEDEDNDDDELKLETETPQWNTRSWFDEMLAVEGFSPDVVVHGARTLDTMMAHDDNIKMGVTELTIHKRLRPFAQGAMRVAFYARTAASHDRFVVKSFKKFGKGLPHLAEDMRCQALCKAFALEFNALSGENHAIDFIVTTCLKGKPGVGSEEDCMSLEPFIHGDYIKYNNNCGYINQEIPHDRFNLAAQAFSHFTFERSRGGFLVSDLQGVGHLLTDPAIRTRDPERFKLSETNLGEEGFKFFFATHACNDICKKLQLQSNASMVMTGRYRFRGSWPTMDNTVCCSNKLCGRIVPLNNARKSDGFPGYHWCDSCWPQLASSKVKRICVGPGPHHEFEMSLFFYESQGRKAMRMCSKHRNKEDKLKNIDGGLTLTSGPLVVDDTGQFWNQLKSAARRKSISSGSEKSGSGHHRRV
;
A
#
# COMPACT_ATOMS: atom_id res chain seq x y z
N MET A 1 31.62 59.09 9.36
CA MET A 1 31.07 59.41 10.70
C MET A 1 29.88 60.35 10.52
N ALA A 2 28.67 59.87 10.80
CA ALA A 2 27.49 60.67 11.12
C ALA A 2 26.48 59.73 11.79
N SER A 3 25.95 60.11 12.94
CA SER A 3 25.16 59.24 13.84
C SER A 3 23.65 59.43 13.67
N LEU A 4 22.90 58.34 13.82
CA LEU A 4 21.42 58.34 13.91
C LEU A 4 20.98 57.97 15.33
N PRO A 5 20.04 58.72 15.90
CA PRO A 5 18.94 58.13 16.67
C PRO A 5 17.59 58.89 16.52
N PRO A 6 16.46 58.42 17.09
CA PRO A 6 16.10 57.04 17.43
C PRO A 6 14.76 56.60 16.75
N TYR A 7 14.50 55.29 16.68
CA TYR A 7 13.19 54.76 16.29
C TYR A 7 12.19 54.82 17.46
N SER A 8 10.92 55.13 17.16
CA SER A 8 9.80 55.05 18.10
C SER A 8 8.85 53.90 17.71
N MET A 9 8.30 53.22 18.71
CA MET A 9 7.32 52.14 18.54
C MET A 9 5.93 52.71 18.17
N PRO A 10 5.21 52.12 17.19
CA PRO A 10 3.77 52.29 17.07
C PRO A 10 3.02 51.35 18.02
N THR A 11 1.91 51.83 18.56
CA THR A 11 1.07 51.17 19.57
C THR A 11 0.13 50.11 19.00
N SER A 12 -0.41 49.29 19.92
CA SER A 12 -1.40 48.25 19.67
C SER A 12 -2.72 48.78 19.07
N VAL A 13 -3.31 48.01 18.14
CA VAL A 13 -4.67 48.24 17.62
C VAL A 13 -5.52 47.01 17.92
N SER A 14 -6.70 47.23 18.51
CA SER A 14 -7.64 46.17 18.91
C SER A 14 -8.42 45.60 17.72
N ARG A 15 -8.81 44.31 17.82
CA ARG A 15 -9.61 43.62 16.79
C ARG A 15 -11.12 43.82 17.02
N SER A 16 -11.80 44.52 16.13
CA SER A 16 -13.25 44.35 15.90
C SER A 16 -13.72 45.01 14.59
N ALA A 17 -14.57 44.31 13.84
CA ALA A 17 -15.31 44.77 12.64
C ALA A 17 -14.47 45.13 11.39
N THR A 18 -14.19 44.11 10.56
CA THR A 18 -13.84 44.29 9.13
C THR A 18 -15.07 43.91 8.30
N SER A 19 -15.46 44.70 7.29
CA SER A 19 -16.69 44.43 6.55
C SER A 19 -16.52 43.33 5.49
N PRO A 20 -17.60 42.62 5.09
CA PRO A 20 -17.54 41.67 3.98
C PRO A 20 -17.13 42.30 2.63
N GLU A 21 -17.30 43.61 2.49
CA GLU A 21 -16.96 44.37 1.28
C GLU A 21 -15.47 44.70 1.22
N ASP A 22 -14.81 44.95 2.36
CA ASP A 22 -13.34 45.07 2.45
C ASP A 22 -12.64 43.76 2.07
N ILE A 23 -13.20 42.62 2.52
CA ILE A 23 -12.69 41.28 2.18
C ILE A 23 -12.82 41.02 0.67
N ARG A 24 -13.95 41.42 0.06
CA ARG A 24 -14.17 41.31 -1.38
C ARG A 24 -13.23 42.22 -2.18
N SER A 25 -12.99 43.45 -1.69
CA SER A 25 -12.06 44.41 -2.29
C SER A 25 -10.62 43.87 -2.32
N MET A 26 -10.14 43.29 -1.21
CA MET A 26 -8.81 42.66 -1.17
C MET A 26 -8.70 41.44 -2.10
N ALA A 27 -9.76 40.63 -2.22
CA ALA A 27 -9.79 39.49 -3.13
C ALA A 27 -9.74 39.92 -4.62
N GLU A 28 -10.48 40.97 -5.01
CA GLU A 28 -10.38 41.54 -6.36
C GLU A 28 -9.01 42.15 -6.65
N LEU A 29 -8.37 42.77 -5.65
CA LEU A 29 -7.04 43.36 -5.82
C LEU A 29 -5.98 42.28 -6.09
N MET A 30 -6.04 41.14 -5.38
CA MET A 30 -5.15 40.00 -5.63
C MET A 30 -5.45 39.27 -6.95
N LEU A 31 -6.70 39.22 -7.40
CA LEU A 31 -7.04 38.66 -8.71
C LEU A 31 -6.55 39.54 -9.87
N ARG A 32 -6.46 40.87 -9.69
CA ARG A 32 -5.97 41.80 -10.73
C ARG A 32 -4.45 41.80 -10.89
N THR A 33 -3.68 41.46 -9.85
CA THR A 33 -2.21 41.34 -9.96
C THR A 33 -1.75 40.05 -10.66
N SER A 34 -2.54 38.97 -10.61
CA SER A 34 -2.19 37.70 -11.29
C SER A 34 -2.48 37.64 -12.80
N ILE A 35 -3.02 38.70 -13.41
CA ILE A 35 -3.44 38.71 -14.84
C ILE A 35 -2.49 39.53 -15.74
N ARG A 36 -1.39 40.08 -15.19
CA ARG A 36 -0.51 41.02 -15.94
C ARG A 36 0.82 40.49 -16.46
N GLU A 37 1.08 39.18 -16.38
CA GLU A 37 2.22 38.54 -17.05
C GLU A 37 1.76 37.43 -18.00
N GLY A 38 1.48 37.79 -19.26
CA GLY A 38 1.17 36.82 -20.31
C GLY A 38 0.45 37.38 -21.53
N SER A 39 1.18 37.98 -22.49
CA SER A 39 0.93 37.93 -23.95
C SER A 39 1.70 39.00 -24.76
N ILE A 40 1.78 38.76 -26.09
CA ILE A 40 2.29 39.61 -27.19
C ILE A 40 3.83 39.61 -27.34
N SER A 41 4.45 39.38 -28.52
CA SER A 41 4.01 38.74 -29.79
C SER A 41 5.22 38.32 -30.65
N ALA A 42 4.98 37.63 -31.78
CA ALA A 42 6.02 37.26 -32.76
C ALA A 42 6.27 38.34 -33.85
N SER A 43 7.48 38.37 -34.45
CA SER A 43 7.71 37.99 -35.88
C SER A 43 8.98 38.60 -36.52
N SER A 44 9.34 38.05 -37.69
CA SER A 44 10.15 38.62 -38.79
C SER A 44 11.69 38.50 -38.77
N THR A 45 12.17 37.58 -39.63
CA THR A 45 13.23 37.73 -40.66
C THR A 45 14.37 38.75 -40.49
N ALA A 46 15.61 38.29 -40.64
CA ALA A 46 16.49 38.60 -41.80
C ALA A 46 17.99 38.36 -41.52
N THR A 47 18.66 37.84 -42.55
CA THR A 47 20.11 37.81 -42.81
C THR A 47 20.94 39.02 -42.33
N THR A 48 22.12 38.78 -41.74
CA THR A 48 23.42 39.02 -42.41
C THR A 48 24.62 38.43 -41.66
N ARG A 49 25.78 38.40 -42.33
CA ARG A 49 27.03 37.72 -41.93
C ARG A 49 28.15 38.78 -41.71
N PRO A 50 29.42 38.38 -41.46
CA PRO A 50 30.20 38.67 -40.25
C PRO A 50 31.15 39.89 -40.39
N ARG A 51 32.00 40.17 -39.38
CA ARG A 51 33.48 40.26 -39.56
C ARG A 51 34.31 40.61 -38.30
N HIS A 52 35.47 39.94 -38.20
CA HIS A 52 36.79 40.42 -37.71
C HIS A 52 36.98 40.76 -36.21
N SER A 53 38.17 40.58 -35.59
CA SER A 53 39.45 39.97 -36.06
C SER A 53 40.46 39.74 -34.90
N SER A 54 41.41 38.81 -35.09
CA SER A 54 42.83 38.75 -34.61
C SER A 54 43.31 39.53 -33.36
N GLY A 55 44.20 39.03 -32.50
CA GLY A 55 44.96 37.75 -32.49
C GLY A 55 46.46 37.91 -32.17
N SER A 56 47.12 36.84 -31.72
CA SER A 56 48.59 36.64 -31.67
C SER A 56 48.83 35.12 -31.48
N ARG A 57 49.59 34.36 -32.31
CA ARG A 57 51.03 34.39 -32.65
C ARG A 57 51.94 34.17 -31.41
N SER A 58 52.93 33.27 -31.42
CA SER A 58 53.72 32.76 -32.57
C SER A 58 54.41 31.40 -32.35
N SER A 59 54.51 30.59 -33.43
CA SER A 59 55.69 29.85 -33.97
C SER A 59 56.50 28.89 -33.07
N THR A 60 57.01 27.73 -33.52
CA THR A 60 57.39 27.17 -34.85
C THR A 60 57.01 25.66 -34.91
N GLY A 61 56.97 24.91 -36.01
CA GLY A 61 57.24 25.17 -37.43
C GLY A 61 58.28 24.20 -38.02
N LEU A 62 57.86 23.12 -38.73
CA LEU A 62 58.50 22.52 -39.94
C LEU A 62 57.88 21.15 -40.38
N THR A 63 57.49 21.09 -41.66
CA THR A 63 57.48 19.95 -42.63
C THR A 63 56.87 18.55 -42.33
N SER A 64 55.90 18.19 -43.18
CA SER A 64 55.40 16.85 -43.59
C SER A 64 56.34 16.14 -44.59
N PRO A 65 56.03 14.98 -45.26
CA PRO A 65 54.86 14.06 -45.20
C PRO A 65 55.22 12.53 -45.18
N GLY A 66 54.21 11.63 -45.24
CA GLY A 66 54.34 10.38 -46.03
C GLY A 66 54.23 9.00 -45.34
N ALA A 67 53.08 8.34 -45.55
CA ALA A 67 52.82 6.90 -45.75
C ALA A 67 53.81 5.78 -45.29
N THR A 68 53.28 4.86 -44.46
CA THR A 68 53.33 3.37 -44.57
C THR A 68 54.72 2.66 -44.52
N VAL A 69 54.92 1.54 -43.81
CA VAL A 69 55.02 0.15 -44.36
C VAL A 69 55.68 -0.82 -43.32
N ILE A 70 55.16 -2.07 -43.16
CA ILE A 70 55.87 -3.32 -42.70
C ILE A 70 56.28 -3.43 -41.19
N SER A 71 56.36 -4.60 -40.51
CA SER A 71 56.11 -6.02 -40.88
C SER A 71 56.23 -7.01 -39.68
N SER A 72 55.34 -8.03 -39.65
CA SER A 72 55.57 -9.50 -39.38
C SER A 72 56.36 -9.96 -38.12
N ALA A 73 56.43 -11.25 -37.74
CA ALA A 73 56.07 -12.52 -38.37
C ALA A 73 55.66 -13.58 -37.29
N THR A 74 54.62 -14.43 -37.45
CA THR A 74 54.51 -15.69 -38.25
C THR A 74 55.10 -16.92 -37.51
N ILE A 75 54.35 -18.03 -37.32
CA ILE A 75 54.32 -19.29 -38.12
C ILE A 75 53.08 -20.10 -37.64
N ALA A 76 52.05 -20.43 -38.46
CA ALA A 76 51.90 -21.56 -39.42
C ALA A 76 51.90 -22.97 -38.77
N ARG A 77 51.08 -23.99 -39.12
CA ARG A 77 50.07 -24.29 -40.19
C ARG A 77 49.24 -25.54 -39.76
N TYR A 78 48.01 -25.73 -40.25
CA TYR A 78 47.57 -26.88 -41.11
C TYR A 78 46.05 -26.88 -41.37
N GLU A 79 45.64 -27.27 -42.58
CA GLU A 79 44.24 -27.55 -42.96
C GLU A 79 44.09 -29.00 -43.44
N GLY A 80 42.87 -29.53 -43.39
CA GLY A 80 42.46 -30.79 -44.03
C GLY A 80 40.95 -30.78 -44.31
N PRO A 81 40.48 -31.21 -45.50
CA PRO A 81 39.07 -31.05 -45.90
C PRO A 81 38.22 -32.28 -45.52
N LEU A 82 36.98 -32.05 -45.09
CA LEU A 82 35.97 -33.11 -44.94
C LEU A 82 34.63 -32.77 -45.59
N THR A 83 34.02 -33.83 -46.12
CA THR A 83 32.92 -33.85 -47.08
C THR A 83 31.55 -33.63 -46.44
N ALA A 84 30.57 -33.26 -47.26
CA ALA A 84 29.19 -33.06 -46.87
C ALA A 84 28.56 -34.31 -46.21
N THR A 85 27.75 -34.10 -45.19
CA THR A 85 26.72 -35.08 -44.79
C THR A 85 25.43 -34.36 -44.44
N THR A 86 24.43 -34.54 -45.30
CA THR A 86 23.12 -33.88 -45.20
C THR A 86 22.37 -34.37 -43.96
N THR A 87 22.18 -33.51 -42.97
CA THR A 87 21.16 -33.69 -41.93
C THR A 87 20.36 -32.39 -41.81
N SER A 88 19.09 -32.45 -42.21
CA SER A 88 18.21 -31.27 -42.16
C SER A 88 17.90 -30.90 -40.70
N PRO A 89 18.10 -29.65 -40.26
CA PRO A 89 17.47 -29.16 -39.05
C PRO A 89 15.96 -29.18 -39.27
N ARG A 90 15.22 -29.94 -38.45
CA ARG A 90 13.75 -29.86 -38.42
C ARG A 90 13.37 -28.40 -38.17
N SER A 91 12.62 -27.82 -39.09
CA SER A 91 12.02 -26.50 -38.91
C SER A 91 11.07 -26.55 -37.71
N TYR A 92 11.43 -25.89 -36.61
CA TYR A 92 10.50 -25.63 -35.51
C TYR A 92 9.38 -24.73 -36.04
N ASP A 93 8.18 -25.31 -36.19
CA ASP A 93 7.03 -24.62 -36.74
C ASP A 93 6.39 -23.70 -35.69
N GLU A 94 7.00 -22.52 -35.49
CA GLU A 94 6.47 -21.46 -34.63
C GLU A 94 5.21 -20.79 -35.23
N THR A 95 4.11 -21.54 -35.23
CA THR A 95 2.77 -21.00 -35.45
C THR A 95 2.20 -20.41 -34.15
N ALA A 96 1.10 -19.65 -34.26
CA ALA A 96 0.42 -19.09 -33.11
C ALA A 96 -0.40 -20.17 -32.39
N LEU A 97 -0.40 -20.18 -31.05
CA LEU A 97 -1.11 -21.15 -30.22
C LEU A 97 -2.56 -21.37 -30.67
N SER A 98 -2.91 -22.62 -30.95
CA SER A 98 -4.27 -23.03 -31.32
C SER A 98 -5.27 -22.78 -30.18
N ALA A 99 -6.56 -22.73 -30.52
CA ALA A 99 -7.63 -22.56 -29.52
C ALA A 99 -7.59 -23.67 -28.46
N THR A 100 -7.31 -24.90 -28.88
CA THR A 100 -7.24 -26.10 -28.03
C THR A 100 -6.07 -26.03 -27.05
N GLU A 101 -4.90 -25.54 -27.48
CA GLU A 101 -3.75 -25.34 -26.59
C GLU A 101 -4.01 -24.22 -25.58
N GLN A 102 -4.66 -23.13 -25.99
CA GLN A 102 -5.01 -22.03 -25.08
C GLN A 102 -5.97 -22.50 -23.97
N ASP A 103 -7.01 -23.24 -24.32
CA ASP A 103 -7.95 -23.85 -23.37
C ASP A 103 -7.26 -24.89 -22.47
N THR A 104 -6.39 -25.73 -23.03
CA THR A 104 -5.59 -26.71 -22.25
C THR A 104 -4.73 -26.02 -21.21
N ARG A 105 -4.01 -24.94 -21.56
CA ARG A 105 -3.19 -24.13 -20.64
C ARG A 105 -4.03 -23.49 -19.52
N LEU A 106 -5.22 -22.97 -19.84
CA LEU A 106 -6.14 -22.41 -18.85
C LEU A 106 -6.70 -23.48 -17.90
N ARG A 107 -7.04 -24.67 -18.40
CA ARG A 107 -7.46 -25.81 -17.57
C ARG A 107 -6.34 -26.30 -16.64
N GLN A 108 -5.11 -26.34 -17.13
CA GLN A 108 -3.94 -26.72 -16.36
C GLN A 108 -3.69 -25.73 -15.20
N LEU A 109 -3.68 -24.42 -15.46
CA LEU A 109 -3.58 -23.42 -14.39
C LEU A 109 -4.69 -23.58 -13.35
N LYS A 110 -5.94 -23.79 -13.76
CA LYS A 110 -7.06 -24.01 -12.83
C LYS A 110 -6.89 -25.24 -11.95
N TYR A 111 -6.27 -26.30 -12.46
CA TYR A 111 -5.93 -27.48 -11.67
C TYR A 111 -4.83 -27.16 -10.65
N GLU A 112 -3.76 -26.48 -11.08
CA GLU A 112 -2.66 -26.05 -10.20
C GLU A 112 -3.13 -25.10 -9.09
N MET A 113 -4.04 -24.16 -9.40
CA MET A 113 -4.66 -23.28 -8.40
C MET A 113 -5.43 -24.08 -7.34
N ARG A 114 -6.32 -24.99 -7.75
CA ARG A 114 -7.07 -25.85 -6.80
C ARG A 114 -6.16 -26.74 -5.96
N ALA A 115 -5.05 -27.23 -6.52
CA ALA A 115 -4.06 -28.02 -5.79
C ALA A 115 -3.29 -27.17 -4.76
N ALA A 116 -2.98 -25.91 -5.08
CA ALA A 116 -2.40 -24.97 -4.13
C ALA A 116 -3.42 -24.56 -3.05
N GLU A 117 -4.66 -24.26 -3.42
CA GLU A 117 -5.75 -23.92 -2.48
C GLU A 117 -6.05 -25.05 -1.49
N ALA A 118 -5.91 -26.30 -1.92
CA ALA A 118 -6.10 -27.49 -1.07
C ALA A 118 -4.90 -27.79 -0.15
N SER A 119 -3.68 -27.36 -0.52
CA SER A 119 -2.47 -27.53 0.30
C SER A 119 -2.16 -26.33 1.19
N ALA A 120 -2.78 -25.17 0.93
CA ALA A 120 -2.62 -23.96 1.72
C ALA A 120 -3.02 -24.17 3.20
N PRO A 121 -2.19 -23.73 4.16
CA PRO A 121 -2.50 -23.90 5.58
C PRO A 121 -3.71 -23.04 5.98
N ARG A 122 -4.69 -23.66 6.65
CA ARG A 122 -5.80 -22.92 7.28
C ARG A 122 -5.24 -21.97 8.35
N ARG A 123 -5.29 -20.67 8.07
CA ARG A 123 -5.05 -19.62 9.06
C ARG A 123 -6.32 -19.37 9.87
N SER A 124 -6.22 -19.57 11.18
CA SER A 124 -7.26 -19.17 12.12
C SER A 124 -7.20 -17.66 12.32
N ILE A 125 -8.02 -16.94 11.56
CA ILE A 125 -8.21 -15.48 11.72
C ILE A 125 -9.18 -15.15 12.87
N ASP A 126 -9.91 -16.13 13.39
CA ASP A 126 -10.94 -15.94 14.42
C ASP A 126 -10.41 -15.18 15.64
N GLY A 127 -11.02 -14.02 15.93
CA GLY A 127 -10.63 -13.16 17.05
C GLY A 127 -9.35 -12.35 16.82
N LEU A 128 -8.81 -12.29 15.60
CA LEU A 128 -7.65 -11.46 15.26
C LEU A 128 -7.88 -9.98 15.57
N PHE A 129 -9.07 -9.44 15.28
CA PHE A 129 -9.42 -8.06 15.63
C PHE A 129 -9.39 -7.86 17.15
N LYS A 130 -10.03 -8.78 17.90
CA LYS A 130 -10.02 -8.75 19.36
C LYS A 130 -8.59 -8.82 19.92
N ALA A 131 -7.76 -9.72 19.44
CA ALA A 131 -6.40 -9.91 19.94
C ALA A 131 -5.49 -8.72 19.62
N ALA A 132 -5.61 -8.13 18.43
CA ALA A 132 -4.81 -6.99 18.01
C ALA A 132 -5.24 -5.66 18.67
N CYS A 133 -6.56 -5.44 18.80
CA CYS A 133 -7.12 -4.20 19.36
C CYS A 133 -7.23 -4.22 20.90
N SER A 134 -7.11 -5.38 21.57
CA SER A 134 -7.08 -5.40 23.04
C SER A 134 -5.82 -4.71 23.53
N THR A 135 -6.00 -3.75 24.44
CA THR A 135 -5.03 -2.68 24.69
C THR A 135 -4.89 -2.39 26.18
N ASP A 136 -3.64 -2.22 26.60
CA ASP A 136 -3.29 -1.62 27.88
C ASP A 136 -2.89 -0.16 27.67
N LEU A 137 -3.64 0.76 28.27
CA LEU A 137 -3.42 2.21 28.19
C LEU A 137 -3.13 2.76 29.58
N LEU A 138 -1.93 3.30 29.79
CA LEU A 138 -1.54 3.92 31.05
C LEU A 138 -1.42 5.43 30.87
N PHE A 139 -2.09 6.19 31.73
CA PHE A 139 -1.91 7.63 31.84
C PHE A 139 -0.87 7.93 32.91
N LEU A 140 0.24 8.53 32.51
CA LEU A 140 1.25 9.08 33.41
C LEU A 140 0.95 10.58 33.52
N ILE A 141 0.71 11.09 34.72
CA ILE A 141 0.17 12.44 34.93
C ILE A 141 1.01 13.15 35.99
N ASP A 142 1.51 14.31 35.62
CA ASP A 142 2.10 15.28 36.54
C ASP A 142 1.02 15.86 37.47
N THR A 143 1.28 15.87 38.78
CA THR A 143 0.34 16.31 39.81
C THR A 143 0.94 17.28 40.84
N THR A 144 1.99 18.03 40.49
CA THR A 144 2.52 19.09 41.36
C THR A 144 1.77 20.41 41.26
N GLY A 145 2.26 21.45 41.94
CA GLY A 145 1.59 22.75 42.04
C GLY A 145 1.53 23.52 40.71
N SER A 146 2.50 23.34 39.81
CA SER A 146 2.52 23.95 38.47
C SER A 146 1.28 23.55 37.66
N MET A 147 0.94 22.27 37.74
CA MET A 147 -0.22 21.65 37.09
C MET A 147 -1.58 22.14 37.59
N ALA A 148 -1.67 23.02 38.60
CA ALA A 148 -2.95 23.50 39.15
C ALA A 148 -3.87 24.15 38.10
N GLY A 149 -3.31 24.84 37.10
CA GLY A 149 -4.07 25.40 35.98
C GLY A 149 -4.55 24.37 34.95
N HIS A 150 -3.94 23.18 34.92
CA HIS A 150 -4.08 22.19 33.85
C HIS A 150 -4.73 20.86 34.30
N ILE A 151 -4.65 20.52 35.58
CA ILE A 151 -5.04 19.21 36.12
C ILE A 151 -6.50 18.85 35.84
N GLN A 152 -7.44 19.81 35.93
CA GLN A 152 -8.84 19.54 35.66
C GLN A 152 -9.10 19.28 34.15
N ALA A 153 -8.37 19.96 33.27
CA ALA A 153 -8.41 19.71 31.83
C ALA A 153 -7.84 18.31 31.52
N ALA A 154 -6.71 17.94 32.13
CA ALA A 154 -6.12 16.61 32.03
C ALA A 154 -7.11 15.50 32.50
N LYS A 155 -7.71 15.64 33.69
CA LYS A 155 -8.73 14.70 34.20
C LYS A 155 -9.90 14.54 33.22
N ASN A 156 -10.48 15.64 32.77
CA ASN A 156 -11.64 15.63 31.85
C ASN A 156 -11.28 15.00 30.50
N GLN A 157 -10.06 15.23 30.01
CA GLN A 157 -9.56 14.63 28.79
C GLN A 157 -9.40 13.12 28.90
N VAL A 158 -8.83 12.61 30.01
CA VAL A 158 -8.75 11.16 30.26
C VAL A 158 -10.15 10.54 30.26
N ARG A 159 -11.14 11.19 30.89
CA ARG A 159 -12.55 10.73 30.88
C ARG A 159 -13.12 10.63 29.47
N SER A 160 -12.93 11.63 28.62
CA SER A 160 -13.39 11.57 27.21
C SER A 160 -12.73 10.40 26.49
N ILE A 161 -11.40 10.24 26.61
CA ILE A 161 -10.66 9.16 25.95
C ILE A 161 -11.17 7.78 26.38
N VAL A 162 -11.43 7.57 27.68
CA VAL A 162 -12.02 6.32 28.20
C VAL A 162 -13.35 6.01 27.50
N ALA A 163 -14.30 6.96 27.52
CA ALA A 163 -15.62 6.76 26.92
C ALA A 163 -15.57 6.58 25.39
N ASP A 164 -14.70 7.32 24.70
CA ASP A 164 -14.54 7.23 23.25
C ASP A 164 -13.91 5.91 22.80
N ILE A 165 -12.99 5.35 23.58
CA ILE A 165 -12.39 4.04 23.29
C ILE A 165 -13.43 2.92 23.49
N GLU A 166 -14.26 2.98 24.55
CA GLU A 166 -15.39 2.06 24.74
C GLU A 166 -16.36 2.08 23.55
N ILE A 167 -16.70 3.28 23.06
CA ILE A 167 -17.55 3.46 21.87
C ILE A 167 -16.87 2.96 20.59
N THR A 168 -15.59 3.25 20.38
CA THR A 168 -14.89 2.95 19.11
C THR A 168 -14.72 1.45 18.90
N PHE A 169 -14.40 0.70 19.96
CA PHE A 169 -14.18 -0.74 19.88
C PHE A 169 -15.42 -1.59 20.20
N LEU A 170 -16.55 -0.98 20.58
CA LEU A 170 -17.87 -1.62 20.76
C LEU A 170 -17.82 -2.96 21.54
N ASN A 171 -17.02 -3.00 22.61
CA ASN A 171 -16.76 -4.19 23.45
C ASN A 171 -16.22 -5.43 22.70
N GLN A 172 -15.72 -5.29 21.47
CA GLN A 172 -15.07 -6.36 20.71
C GLN A 172 -13.63 -6.61 21.21
N ALA A 173 -12.98 -5.60 21.77
CA ALA A 173 -11.63 -5.65 22.33
C ALA A 173 -11.66 -5.39 23.85
N GLU A 174 -10.74 -6.00 24.59
CA GLU A 174 -10.55 -5.70 26.01
C GLU A 174 -9.60 -4.49 26.14
N VAL A 175 -10.09 -3.39 26.71
CA VAL A 175 -9.24 -2.24 27.05
C VAL A 175 -9.15 -2.15 28.56
N ARG A 176 -7.91 -2.06 29.06
CA ARG A 176 -7.64 -1.85 30.49
C ARG A 176 -6.87 -0.55 30.64
N ILE A 177 -7.24 0.22 31.66
CA ILE A 177 -6.69 1.56 31.89
C ILE A 177 -6.02 1.58 33.26
N ALA A 178 -4.80 2.11 33.29
CA ALA A 178 -4.04 2.40 34.50
C ALA A 178 -3.77 3.91 34.57
N VAL A 179 -3.55 4.43 35.79
CA VAL A 179 -3.19 5.82 36.01
C VAL A 179 -2.08 5.90 37.06
N VAL A 180 -1.00 6.60 36.72
CA VAL A 180 0.10 6.97 37.62
C VAL A 180 0.09 8.49 37.74
N GLY A 181 -0.25 9.01 38.92
CA GLY A 181 -0.02 10.41 39.28
C GLY A 181 1.32 10.50 40.01
N TYR A 182 2.24 11.36 39.56
CA TYR A 182 3.52 11.58 40.25
C TYR A 182 3.67 13.06 40.67
N LYS A 183 4.59 13.29 41.59
CA LYS A 183 5.01 14.58 42.14
C LYS A 183 6.50 14.54 42.45
N ASP A 184 7.05 15.65 42.93
CA ASP A 184 8.39 15.72 43.53
C ASP A 184 8.62 14.66 44.63
N HIS A 185 9.88 14.36 44.91
CA HIS A 185 10.33 13.46 45.97
C HIS A 185 9.96 13.96 47.38
N GLY A 186 9.85 15.28 47.56
CA GLY A 186 9.47 15.89 48.83
C GLY A 186 7.98 15.74 49.18
N ASP A 187 7.13 15.39 48.21
CA ASP A 187 5.69 15.39 48.36
C ASP A 187 5.12 14.07 48.90
N SER A 188 3.97 14.16 49.56
CA SER A 188 3.26 12.99 50.09
C SER A 188 1.79 12.97 49.63
N PRO A 189 1.34 11.90 48.97
CA PRO A 189 2.14 10.85 48.32
C PRO A 189 2.91 11.37 47.09
N ASN A 190 4.19 10.99 46.96
CA ASN A 190 5.05 11.29 45.80
C ASN A 190 4.59 10.55 44.52
N VAL A 191 4.14 9.29 44.64
CA VAL A 191 3.49 8.55 43.54
C VAL A 191 2.17 7.93 44.01
N GLN A 192 1.12 8.13 43.21
CA GLN A 192 -0.21 7.54 43.35
C GLN A 192 -0.47 6.63 42.15
N PHE A 193 -0.97 5.42 42.38
CA PHE A 193 -1.11 4.42 41.33
C PHE A 193 -2.43 3.65 41.38
N LEU A 194 -3.16 3.69 40.25
CA LEU A 194 -4.23 2.76 39.91
C LEU A 194 -3.71 1.79 38.84
N ASP A 195 -3.55 0.52 39.21
CA ASP A 195 -3.21 -0.55 38.27
C ASP A 195 -4.36 -0.88 37.30
N PHE A 196 -4.02 -1.55 36.20
CA PHE A 196 -4.89 -1.79 35.05
C PHE A 196 -6.27 -2.35 35.42
N THR A 197 -7.31 -1.56 35.14
CA THR A 197 -8.70 -1.95 35.34
C THR A 197 -9.55 -1.72 34.07
N PRO A 198 -10.50 -2.62 33.74
CA PRO A 198 -11.49 -2.39 32.68
C PRO A 198 -12.68 -1.54 33.15
N SER A 199 -12.66 -1.01 34.38
CA SER A 199 -13.78 -0.25 34.95
C SER A 199 -13.54 1.26 34.82
N ALA A 200 -14.22 1.90 33.85
CA ALA A 200 -14.21 3.36 33.70
C ALA A 200 -14.59 4.07 35.00
N GLY A 201 -15.55 3.54 35.77
CA GLY A 201 -15.95 4.08 37.07
C GLY A 201 -14.80 4.15 38.08
N ARG A 202 -13.97 3.09 38.17
CA ARG A 202 -12.77 3.10 39.04
C ARG A 202 -11.74 4.12 38.59
N VAL A 203 -11.52 4.24 37.27
CA VAL A 203 -10.62 5.26 36.70
C VAL A 203 -11.12 6.66 37.02
N HIS A 204 -12.43 6.92 36.88
CA HIS A 204 -13.02 8.21 37.18
C HIS A 204 -12.89 8.59 38.66
N SER A 205 -13.15 7.65 39.59
CA SER A 205 -12.97 7.89 41.03
C SER A 205 -11.51 8.21 41.39
N PHE A 206 -10.56 7.44 40.89
CA PHE A 206 -9.13 7.70 41.13
C PHE A 206 -8.66 9.03 40.51
N LEU A 207 -9.18 9.39 39.33
CA LEU A 207 -8.92 10.72 38.75
C LEU A 207 -9.45 11.85 39.64
N ASP A 208 -10.56 11.67 40.36
CA ASP A 208 -11.05 12.70 41.28
C ASP A 208 -10.12 12.89 42.48
N GLU A 209 -9.47 11.82 42.96
CA GLU A 209 -8.50 11.84 44.07
C GLU A 209 -7.19 12.61 43.75
N LEU A 210 -6.77 12.69 42.47
CA LEU A 210 -5.53 13.38 42.09
C LEU A 210 -5.61 14.91 42.33
N THR A 211 -4.71 15.49 43.12
CA THR A 211 -4.65 16.95 43.34
C THR A 211 -3.29 17.53 42.96
N ALA A 212 -3.31 18.61 42.18
CA ALA A 212 -2.16 19.44 41.85
C ALA A 212 -1.70 20.22 43.09
N THR A 213 -0.64 19.73 43.74
CA THR A 213 -0.11 20.24 45.02
C THR A 213 1.34 19.83 45.17
N GLY A 214 2.16 20.67 45.78
CA GLY A 214 3.58 20.36 45.96
C GLY A 214 4.45 20.93 44.84
N GLY A 215 5.60 20.29 44.59
CA GLY A 215 6.74 20.85 43.86
C GLY A 215 7.63 21.67 44.79
N ASN A 216 8.92 21.32 44.85
CA ASN A 216 9.95 22.01 45.64
C ASN A 216 10.90 22.79 44.72
N ASP A 217 11.34 22.16 43.62
CA ASP A 217 12.07 22.77 42.51
C ASP A 217 11.27 22.66 41.19
N THR A 218 11.93 22.88 40.03
CA THR A 218 11.21 22.89 38.73
C THR A 218 11.18 21.54 38.02
N PRO A 219 12.21 20.68 38.10
CA PRO A 219 12.09 19.28 37.71
C PRO A 219 11.34 18.44 38.75
N GLU A 220 10.86 17.28 38.34
CA GLU A 220 9.95 16.42 39.12
C GLU A 220 10.37 14.94 39.08
N ASP A 221 9.78 14.07 39.93
CA ASP A 221 10.03 12.61 39.93
C ASP A 221 9.34 11.86 38.77
N VAL A 222 9.51 12.37 37.55
CA VAL A 222 9.04 11.74 36.31
C VAL A 222 9.63 10.32 36.17
N LEU A 223 10.87 10.10 36.65
CA LEU A 223 11.53 8.79 36.57
C LEU A 223 10.93 7.77 37.54
N GLY A 224 10.56 8.17 38.76
CA GLY A 224 9.79 7.38 39.71
C GLY A 224 8.40 7.04 39.17
N GLY A 225 7.73 8.00 38.53
CA GLY A 225 6.49 7.78 37.78
C GLY A 225 6.62 6.74 36.66
N ILE A 226 7.66 6.85 35.81
CA ILE A 226 7.96 5.87 34.75
C ILE A 226 8.30 4.49 35.34
N ARG A 227 9.07 4.43 36.42
CA ARG A 227 9.39 3.18 37.14
C ARG A 227 8.13 2.53 37.68
N GLN A 228 7.18 3.29 38.21
CA GLN A 228 5.89 2.75 38.65
C GLN A 228 5.05 2.25 37.47
N ALA A 229 5.05 2.95 36.33
CA ALA A 229 4.39 2.50 35.11
C ALA A 229 4.98 1.19 34.54
N LEU A 230 6.30 0.98 34.66
CA LEU A 230 6.97 -0.27 34.29
C LEU A 230 6.56 -1.45 35.19
N ASN A 231 6.23 -1.20 36.46
CA ASN A 231 5.77 -2.20 37.43
C ASN A 231 4.27 -2.55 37.33
N ALA A 232 3.51 -1.90 36.43
CA ALA A 232 2.08 -2.16 36.24
C ALA A 232 1.81 -3.55 35.60
N THR A 233 0.59 -4.09 35.76
CA THR A 233 0.27 -5.47 35.33
C THR A 233 -0.03 -5.60 33.82
N TRP A 234 0.91 -5.21 32.95
CA TRP A 234 0.82 -5.31 31.49
C TRP A 234 0.47 -6.74 31.01
N LYS A 235 -0.62 -6.89 30.27
CA LYS A 235 -1.23 -8.15 29.81
C LYS A 235 -1.34 -8.24 28.28
N HIS A 236 -1.72 -7.15 27.63
CA HIS A 236 -2.00 -7.12 26.19
C HIS A 236 -0.74 -6.82 25.36
N GLN A 237 -0.78 -7.11 24.06
CA GLN A 237 0.33 -6.83 23.13
C GLN A 237 0.37 -5.36 22.71
N THR A 238 -0.79 -4.73 22.58
CA THR A 238 -0.89 -3.29 22.29
C THR A 238 -0.79 -2.54 23.62
N ARG A 239 0.34 -1.83 23.81
CA ARG A 239 0.70 -1.15 25.06
C ARG A 239 1.03 0.31 24.78
N CYS A 240 0.42 1.23 25.52
CA CYS A 240 0.58 2.67 25.32
C CYS A 240 0.73 3.38 26.67
N ILE A 241 1.67 4.32 26.76
CA ILE A 241 1.74 5.35 27.80
C ILE A 241 1.40 6.70 27.17
N VAL A 242 0.46 7.41 27.79
CA VAL A 242 0.16 8.82 27.51
C VAL A 242 0.66 9.62 28.71
N HIS A 243 1.72 10.41 28.51
CA HIS A 243 2.34 11.22 29.55
C HIS A 243 1.91 12.68 29.43
N ILE A 244 1.31 13.24 30.47
CA ILE A 244 0.93 14.66 30.58
C ILE A 244 1.87 15.31 31.60
N ALA A 245 2.64 16.31 31.18
CA ALA A 245 3.61 17.00 32.05
C ALA A 245 3.83 18.46 31.64
N ASP A 246 4.15 19.29 32.63
CA ASP A 246 4.68 20.64 32.43
C ASP A 246 6.10 20.83 33.00
N ALA A 247 6.67 19.79 33.63
CA ALA A 247 8.04 19.73 34.13
C ALA A 247 8.86 18.53 33.60
N PRO A 248 10.21 18.65 33.50
CA PRO A 248 11.12 17.57 33.12
C PRO A 248 11.56 16.71 34.33
N PRO A 249 12.18 15.54 34.13
CA PRO A 249 12.89 14.82 35.20
C PRO A 249 14.15 15.57 35.66
N HIS A 250 14.50 15.40 36.94
CA HIS A 250 15.79 15.82 37.51
C HIS A 250 17.02 15.31 36.71
N GLY A 251 18.09 16.08 36.77
CA GLY A 251 19.40 15.80 36.19
C GLY A 251 19.68 16.61 34.94
N ARG A 252 20.82 17.33 34.92
CA ARG A 252 21.27 18.24 33.85
C ARG A 252 21.30 17.70 32.42
N ASP A 253 21.29 16.37 32.23
CA ASP A 253 21.22 15.81 30.88
C ASP A 253 19.79 15.80 30.32
N SER A 254 18.76 16.05 31.16
CA SER A 254 17.33 15.96 30.83
C SER A 254 16.61 17.30 30.60
N HIS A 255 17.15 18.44 31.05
CA HIS A 255 16.56 19.78 30.89
C HIS A 255 17.59 20.88 30.60
N ASP A 256 17.11 22.08 30.26
CA ASP A 256 17.91 23.29 29.99
C ASP A 256 17.86 24.32 31.12
N LEU A 257 17.26 23.97 32.26
CA LEU A 257 17.23 24.80 33.45
C LEU A 257 18.62 24.92 34.08
N GLU A 258 18.87 26.04 34.74
CA GLU A 258 20.10 26.33 35.48
C GLU A 258 20.30 25.36 36.66
N ASP A 259 21.55 25.07 37.03
CA ASP A 259 21.92 24.10 38.09
C ASP A 259 21.32 24.44 39.48
N TYR A 260 20.85 25.67 39.73
CA TYR A 260 20.17 26.07 40.98
C TYR A 260 18.64 25.88 40.95
N SER A 261 18.09 25.52 39.78
CA SER A 261 16.65 25.26 39.57
C SER A 261 16.30 23.78 39.67
N ASP A 262 17.29 22.92 39.92
CA ASP A 262 17.18 21.48 40.17
C ASP A 262 17.91 21.15 41.48
N HIS A 263 17.24 20.53 42.46
CA HIS A 263 17.87 20.08 43.70
C HIS A 263 18.72 18.81 43.51
N TYR A 264 18.56 18.10 42.39
CA TYR A 264 19.25 16.87 42.03
C TYR A 264 19.95 16.97 40.64
N PRO A 265 20.78 18.00 40.37
CA PRO A 265 21.27 18.37 39.04
C PRO A 265 22.27 17.40 38.43
N ASN A 266 22.68 16.35 39.14
CA ASN A 266 23.54 15.30 38.61
C ASN A 266 22.70 14.08 38.21
N PRO A 267 22.87 13.50 37.00
CA PRO A 267 22.05 12.37 36.57
C PRO A 267 22.20 11.17 37.52
N GLY A 268 21.09 10.67 38.06
CA GLY A 268 21.09 9.62 39.08
C GLY A 268 21.41 10.09 40.51
N SER A 269 21.41 11.40 40.78
CA SER A 269 21.54 11.94 42.15
C SER A 269 20.22 12.11 42.90
N GLU A 270 19.08 11.93 42.22
CA GLU A 270 17.77 11.92 42.86
C GLU A 270 17.61 10.72 43.82
N PRO A 271 16.72 10.78 44.84
CA PRO A 271 16.65 9.82 45.96
C PRO A 271 16.50 8.33 45.58
N HIS A 272 16.01 8.02 44.39
CA HIS A 272 15.86 6.68 43.84
C HIS A 272 17.03 6.22 42.95
N THR A 273 18.01 7.10 42.67
CA THR A 273 19.22 6.86 41.85
C THR A 273 18.98 6.42 40.39
N LEU A 274 17.83 6.82 39.83
CA LEU A 274 17.38 6.48 38.48
C LEU A 274 18.01 7.40 37.42
N THR A 275 18.07 6.87 36.20
CA THR A 275 18.33 7.64 34.99
C THR A 275 17.33 7.21 33.93
N TYR A 276 16.99 8.09 32.97
CA TYR A 276 15.99 7.75 31.94
C TYR A 276 16.45 6.62 31.00
N LYS A 277 17.77 6.47 30.76
CA LYS A 277 18.31 5.52 29.76
C LYS A 277 17.88 4.07 30.02
N PRO A 278 18.09 3.45 31.21
CA PRO A 278 17.65 2.08 31.47
C PRO A 278 16.13 1.94 31.48
N LEU A 279 15.40 2.93 31.99
CA LEU A 279 13.93 2.90 32.07
C LEU A 279 13.30 2.87 30.67
N LEU A 280 13.73 3.76 29.77
CA LEU A 280 13.23 3.78 28.39
C LEU A 280 13.67 2.55 27.59
N GLN A 281 14.86 2.01 27.85
CA GLN A 281 15.27 0.72 27.27
C GLN A 281 14.35 -0.44 27.70
N GLN A 282 13.90 -0.46 28.97
CA GLN A 282 12.88 -1.42 29.42
C GLN A 282 11.53 -1.19 28.74
N MET A 283 11.09 0.06 28.57
CA MET A 283 9.85 0.40 27.84
C MET A 283 9.89 -0.06 26.38
N VAL A 284 11.02 0.15 25.69
CA VAL A 284 11.30 -0.36 24.35
C VAL A 284 11.28 -1.89 24.33
N GLY A 285 11.89 -2.56 25.31
CA GLY A 285 11.86 -4.01 25.46
C GLY A 285 10.44 -4.57 25.65
N LEU A 286 9.62 -3.88 26.43
CA LEU A 286 8.20 -4.17 26.63
C LEU A 286 7.30 -3.73 25.45
N LYS A 287 7.87 -3.11 24.41
CA LYS A 287 7.16 -2.58 23.21
C LYS A 287 6.05 -1.57 23.56
N ILE A 288 6.29 -0.73 24.56
CA ILE A 288 5.37 0.34 24.99
C ILE A 288 5.50 1.53 24.03
N ASN A 289 4.41 1.92 23.39
CA ASN A 289 4.34 3.17 22.60
C ASN A 289 4.19 4.36 23.57
N TYR A 290 4.83 5.49 23.27
CA TYR A 290 4.87 6.64 24.17
C TYR A 290 4.38 7.92 23.48
N ALA A 291 3.41 8.60 24.09
CA ALA A 291 2.96 9.92 23.66
C ALA A 291 3.21 10.93 24.80
N LEU A 292 4.06 11.93 24.55
CA LEU A 292 4.29 13.06 25.46
C LEU A 292 3.37 14.21 25.08
N LEU A 293 2.56 14.65 26.03
CA LEU A 293 1.65 15.78 25.92
C LEU A 293 2.27 16.95 26.69
N ARG A 294 3.11 17.71 25.99
CA ARG A 294 3.80 18.90 26.52
C ARG A 294 2.79 20.01 26.81
N ILE A 295 2.98 20.71 27.93
CA ILE A 295 2.20 21.91 28.27
C ILE A 295 3.00 23.19 28.00
N ASN A 296 4.32 23.15 28.19
CA ASN A 296 5.23 24.27 27.98
C ASN A 296 6.54 23.79 27.30
N SER A 297 7.63 24.57 27.37
CA SER A 297 8.93 24.23 26.77
C SER A 297 9.99 23.66 27.72
N TYR A 298 9.69 23.45 29.00
CA TYR A 298 10.64 22.86 29.95
C TYR A 298 10.89 21.37 29.67
N THR A 299 9.95 20.69 29.02
CA THR A 299 10.07 19.29 28.59
C THR A 299 10.83 19.09 27.27
N ASP A 300 11.32 20.15 26.61
CA ASP A 300 11.87 20.07 25.24
C ASP A 300 13.05 19.10 25.12
N ARG A 301 14.01 19.20 26.03
CA ARG A 301 15.20 18.32 26.07
C ARG A 301 14.86 16.90 26.52
N MET A 302 13.91 16.75 27.45
CA MET A 302 13.38 15.45 27.84
C MET A 302 12.80 14.73 26.62
N ALA A 303 11.95 15.42 25.83
CA ALA A 303 11.35 14.89 24.62
C ALA A 303 12.42 14.46 23.59
N LEU A 304 13.44 15.30 23.35
CA LEU A 304 14.59 14.98 22.49
C LEU A 304 15.32 13.70 22.94
N ASN A 305 15.68 13.60 24.21
CA ASN A 305 16.42 12.46 24.75
C ASN A 305 15.62 11.16 24.67
N PHE A 306 14.33 11.24 24.98
CA PHE A 306 13.43 10.10 24.95
C PHE A 306 13.25 9.61 23.50
N LEU A 307 13.04 10.55 22.57
CA LEU A 307 13.00 10.26 21.14
C LEU A 307 14.27 9.56 20.66
N GLN A 308 15.46 10.03 21.05
CA GLN A 308 16.72 9.43 20.61
C GLN A 308 16.87 7.96 21.03
N ILE A 309 16.32 7.56 22.18
CA ILE A 309 16.32 6.15 22.62
C ILE A 309 15.35 5.32 21.80
N TYR A 310 14.14 5.84 21.54
CA TYR A 310 13.16 5.19 20.67
C TYR A 310 13.66 5.07 19.22
N ALA A 311 14.31 6.11 18.68
CA ALA A 311 14.87 6.11 17.33
C ALA A 311 15.98 5.06 17.15
N LYS A 312 16.83 4.85 18.18
CA LYS A 312 17.83 3.75 18.20
C LYS A 312 17.19 2.37 18.14
N ALA A 313 15.95 2.22 18.62
CA ALA A 313 15.15 1.00 18.51
C ALA A 313 14.36 0.89 17.19
N SER A 314 14.68 1.71 16.18
CA SER A 314 13.92 1.83 14.93
C SER A 314 12.43 2.16 15.12
N ALA A 315 12.08 2.84 16.21
CA ALA A 315 10.73 3.38 16.39
C ALA A 315 10.43 4.50 15.37
N GLU A 316 9.15 4.73 15.15
CA GLU A 316 8.66 5.93 14.50
C GLU A 316 8.64 7.06 15.52
N CYS A 317 9.26 8.19 15.18
CA CYS A 317 9.65 9.21 16.15
C CYS A 317 9.33 10.61 15.62
N ARG A 318 8.48 11.36 16.33
CA ARG A 318 8.08 12.75 16.00
C ARG A 318 8.27 13.67 17.20
N LEU A 319 8.79 14.88 16.94
CA LEU A 319 8.74 16.01 17.88
C LEU A 319 7.80 17.09 17.39
N HIS A 320 7.36 17.92 18.32
CA HIS A 320 6.51 19.07 18.04
C HIS A 320 7.32 20.19 17.36
N GLU A 321 6.69 20.93 16.44
CA GLU A 321 7.37 21.97 15.65
C GLU A 321 7.82 23.17 16.49
N SER A 322 7.20 23.40 17.65
CA SER A 322 7.60 24.42 18.63
C SER A 322 8.71 23.98 19.60
N ASN A 323 9.15 22.72 19.55
CA ASN A 323 10.26 22.23 20.37
C ASN A 323 11.58 22.90 19.93
N ALA A 324 12.34 23.46 20.88
CA ALA A 324 13.60 24.17 20.63
C ALA A 324 14.63 23.36 19.82
N TYR A 325 14.60 22.03 19.92
CA TYR A 325 15.50 21.10 19.24
C TYR A 325 15.00 20.61 17.87
N TYR A 326 13.80 20.99 17.46
CA TYR A 326 13.20 20.56 16.20
C TYR A 326 14.11 20.87 15.01
N SER A 327 14.58 22.10 14.89
CA SER A 327 15.45 22.56 13.79
C SER A 327 16.81 21.84 13.74
N GLN A 328 17.41 21.56 14.90
CA GLN A 328 18.68 20.83 15.02
C GLN A 328 18.55 19.38 14.53
N LEU A 329 17.42 18.72 14.81
CA LEU A 329 17.17 17.38 14.27
C LEU A 329 16.92 17.38 12.77
N CYS A 330 16.29 18.43 12.24
CA CYS A 330 16.08 18.54 10.80
C CYS A 330 17.37 18.82 10.02
N SER A 331 18.42 19.40 10.63
CA SER A 331 19.71 19.64 9.98
C SER A 331 20.67 18.43 10.03
N ILE A 332 20.63 17.62 11.09
CA ILE A 332 21.35 16.32 11.18
C ILE A 332 20.88 15.33 10.08
N ARG A 333 19.74 15.61 9.45
CA ARG A 333 19.04 14.79 8.45
C ARG A 333 19.74 14.68 7.09
N GLU A 334 20.67 15.59 6.75
CA GLU A 334 21.32 15.59 5.43
C GLU A 334 22.45 14.55 5.28
N ASP A 335 23.08 14.12 6.37
CA ASP A 335 24.28 13.25 6.35
C ASP A 335 24.05 11.79 6.76
N ALA A 336 22.86 11.38 7.25
CA ALA A 336 22.66 10.04 7.82
C ALA A 336 21.33 9.36 7.45
N ARG A 337 21.40 8.01 7.30
CA ARG A 337 20.28 7.04 7.09
C ARG A 337 19.24 7.00 8.25
N SER A 338 19.19 8.02 9.11
CA SER A 338 18.48 8.03 10.40
C SER A 338 16.98 8.35 10.27
N LYS A 339 16.12 7.45 10.77
CA LYS A 339 14.64 7.53 10.71
C LYS A 339 14.03 8.52 11.74
N LEU A 340 14.50 9.77 11.80
CA LEU A 340 13.87 10.81 12.62
C LEU A 340 12.92 11.66 11.75
N LEU A 341 11.66 11.81 12.18
CA LEU A 341 10.66 12.56 11.42
C LEU A 341 10.52 13.99 11.95
N CYS A 342 11.06 14.95 11.20
CA CYS A 342 10.48 16.28 11.15
C CYS A 342 9.24 16.24 10.24
N SER A 343 8.12 16.80 10.70
CA SER A 343 6.92 17.03 9.89
C SER A 343 7.25 17.74 8.58
N GLY A 344 6.62 17.31 7.48
CA GLY A 344 6.64 18.03 6.20
C GLY A 344 7.58 17.54 5.09
N GLY A 345 8.07 16.29 5.11
CA GLY A 345 8.93 15.76 4.04
C GLY A 345 8.42 14.46 3.39
N ASN A 346 8.20 14.47 2.07
CA ASN A 346 7.91 13.27 1.26
C ASN A 346 9.13 12.33 1.22
N TYR A 347 9.28 11.42 2.19
CA TYR A 347 10.20 10.29 2.07
C TYR A 347 9.62 9.00 2.63
N ARG A 348 10.00 7.88 2.01
CA ARG A 348 9.43 6.54 2.24
C ARG A 348 9.41 6.16 3.73
N ARG A 349 8.23 6.21 4.37
CA ARG A 349 7.98 5.57 5.66
C ARG A 349 8.39 4.09 5.57
N SER A 350 9.39 3.70 6.36
CA SER A 350 9.79 2.31 6.51
C SER A 350 8.64 1.56 7.20
N THR A 351 8.06 0.57 6.54
CA THR A 351 6.94 -0.26 7.06
C THR A 351 7.37 -1.23 8.17
N VAL A 352 8.44 -0.90 8.90
CA VAL A 352 9.20 -1.78 9.81
C VAL A 352 9.20 -1.22 11.25
N ALA A 353 8.78 0.04 11.44
CA ALA A 353 8.73 0.66 12.77
C ALA A 353 7.56 0.10 13.61
N GLY A 354 7.86 -0.89 14.47
CA GLY A 354 6.86 -1.53 15.33
C GLY A 354 6.37 -0.67 16.51
N LEU A 355 7.14 0.37 16.88
CA LEU A 355 7.04 1.17 18.10
C LEU A 355 6.92 2.67 17.73
N VAL A 356 6.26 3.47 18.57
CA VAL A 356 6.07 4.92 18.36
C VAL A 356 6.53 5.75 19.56
N PHE A 357 7.17 6.89 19.28
CA PHE A 357 7.32 8.04 20.18
C PHE A 357 6.77 9.30 19.48
N ASP A 358 5.77 9.94 20.06
CA ASP A 358 5.22 11.22 19.59
C ASP A 358 5.25 12.27 20.72
N GLU A 359 5.77 13.47 20.45
CA GLU A 359 5.55 14.67 21.29
C GLU A 359 4.50 15.57 20.62
N LEU A 360 3.48 16.00 21.37
CA LEU A 360 2.44 16.91 20.92
C LEU A 360 2.07 17.93 21.99
N GLU A 361 1.76 19.16 21.56
CA GLU A 361 1.34 20.24 22.45
C GLU A 361 -0.12 20.06 22.91
N LEU A 362 -0.36 20.28 24.22
CA LEU A 362 -1.69 20.22 24.83
C LEU A 362 -2.53 21.47 24.47
N GLY A 363 -2.92 21.55 23.20
CA GLY A 363 -3.65 22.69 22.64
C GLY A 363 -5.09 22.82 23.14
N ILE A 364 -5.63 24.04 23.05
CA ILE A 364 -6.97 24.44 23.52
C ILE A 364 -8.16 23.80 22.77
N GLN A 365 -7.93 22.98 21.74
CA GLN A 365 -8.97 22.24 21.01
C GLN A 365 -8.97 20.76 21.38
N PHE A 366 -9.76 20.44 22.42
CA PHE A 366 -9.96 19.13 23.05
C PHE A 366 -10.26 17.95 22.08
N SER A 367 -10.72 18.23 20.85
CA SER A 367 -10.94 17.19 19.82
C SER A 367 -9.64 16.58 19.28
N ALA A 368 -8.52 17.30 19.26
CA ALA A 368 -7.27 16.82 18.66
C ALA A 368 -6.69 15.62 19.43
N LEU A 369 -6.62 15.73 20.76
CA LEU A 369 -6.08 14.70 21.63
C LEU A 369 -6.97 13.45 21.72
N ARG A 370 -8.29 13.61 21.58
CA ARG A 370 -9.25 12.50 21.39
C ARG A 370 -8.90 11.68 20.15
N HIS A 371 -8.72 12.35 19.01
CA HIS A 371 -8.33 11.66 17.76
C HIS A 371 -6.95 11.02 17.87
N LEU A 372 -5.98 11.69 18.51
CA LEU A 372 -4.63 11.17 18.69
C LEU A 372 -4.61 9.84 19.45
N VAL A 373 -5.22 9.73 20.63
CA VAL A 373 -5.09 8.49 21.42
C VAL A 373 -5.82 7.33 20.74
N VAL A 374 -6.99 7.58 20.14
CA VAL A 374 -7.68 6.57 19.32
C VAL A 374 -6.83 6.15 18.11
N GLN A 375 -6.19 7.10 17.42
CA GLN A 375 -5.27 6.83 16.31
C GLN A 375 -4.02 6.06 16.77
N MET A 376 -3.41 6.42 17.89
CA MET A 376 -2.24 5.73 18.44
C MET A 376 -2.61 4.28 18.77
N VAL A 377 -3.72 4.06 19.48
CA VAL A 377 -4.22 2.71 19.81
C VAL A 377 -4.55 1.94 18.53
N ALA A 378 -5.29 2.53 17.59
CA ALA A 378 -5.65 1.87 16.33
C ALA A 378 -4.44 1.58 15.42
N SER A 379 -3.42 2.45 15.40
CA SER A 379 -2.17 2.24 14.65
C SER A 379 -1.33 1.16 15.30
N SER A 380 -1.22 1.16 16.64
CA SER A 380 -0.55 0.10 17.40
C SER A 380 -1.26 -1.25 17.21
N ALA A 381 -2.59 -1.28 17.23
CA ALA A 381 -3.39 -2.45 16.90
C ALA A 381 -3.20 -2.89 15.44
N SER A 382 -3.12 -1.95 14.49
CA SER A 382 -2.82 -2.25 13.09
C SER A 382 -1.47 -2.94 12.95
N ARG A 383 -0.43 -2.47 13.66
CA ARG A 383 0.90 -3.09 13.70
C ARG A 383 0.86 -4.48 14.37
N THR A 384 0.11 -4.63 15.47
CA THR A 384 -0.11 -5.93 16.12
C THR A 384 -0.80 -6.93 15.19
N ALA A 385 -1.83 -6.50 14.45
CA ALA A 385 -2.53 -7.32 13.47
C ALA A 385 -1.61 -7.77 12.33
N SER A 386 -0.76 -6.89 11.79
CA SER A 386 0.24 -7.25 10.78
C SER A 386 1.17 -8.36 11.26
N ARG A 387 1.74 -8.22 12.46
CA ARG A 387 2.59 -9.25 13.09
C ARG A 387 1.87 -10.58 13.27
N MET A 388 0.63 -10.54 13.75
CA MET A 388 -0.21 -11.73 13.96
C MET A 388 -0.68 -12.40 12.65
N SER A 389 -0.65 -11.68 11.52
CA SER A 389 -1.06 -12.18 10.20
C SER A 389 0.06 -12.93 9.46
N GLY A 390 1.31 -12.76 9.89
CA GLY A 390 2.50 -13.32 9.24
C GLY A 390 2.68 -14.83 9.46
N PRO A 391 3.42 -15.52 8.57
CA PRO A 391 3.69 -16.95 8.71
C PRO A 391 4.61 -17.24 9.90
N SER A 392 4.16 -18.09 10.82
CA SER A 392 4.91 -18.47 12.01
C SER A 392 6.11 -19.35 11.65
N LYS A 393 7.35 -18.92 11.97
CA LYS A 393 8.53 -19.82 11.95
C LYS A 393 8.36 -20.87 13.06
N GLY A 394 8.18 -22.13 12.69
CA GLY A 394 8.06 -23.23 13.66
C GLY A 394 9.41 -23.58 14.28
N LEU A 395 9.62 -23.27 15.56
CA LEU A 395 10.75 -23.83 16.31
C LEU A 395 10.56 -25.34 16.55
N GLY A 396 11.68 -26.06 16.60
CA GLY A 396 11.72 -27.52 16.69
C GLY A 396 11.01 -28.09 17.92
N LYS A 397 10.46 -29.30 17.76
CA LYS A 397 9.79 -30.05 18.84
C LYS A 397 10.75 -30.36 19.99
N SER A 398 10.59 -29.69 21.13
CA SER A 398 10.97 -30.27 22.42
C SER A 398 9.76 -30.97 23.06
N ARG A 399 9.97 -32.19 23.58
CA ARG A 399 8.94 -32.98 24.27
C ARG A 399 9.07 -32.75 25.77
N THR A 400 8.06 -32.13 26.40
CA THR A 400 7.43 -32.47 27.70
C THR A 400 6.73 -31.24 28.30
N GLY A 401 5.70 -31.47 29.13
CA GLY A 401 5.05 -30.41 29.93
C GLY A 401 3.70 -29.92 29.39
N LYS A 402 2.74 -29.69 30.30
CA LYS A 402 1.38 -29.20 29.99
C LYS A 402 1.43 -27.80 29.37
N ARG A 403 0.91 -27.65 28.15
CA ARG A 403 0.77 -26.34 27.49
C ARG A 403 -0.39 -25.54 28.09
N SER A 404 -0.07 -24.37 28.66
CA SER A 404 -0.96 -23.22 28.57
C SER A 404 -0.96 -22.73 27.12
N ASN A 405 -2.12 -22.31 26.61
CA ASN A 405 -2.18 -21.66 25.30
C ASN A 405 -1.56 -20.25 25.38
N TYR A 406 -1.10 -19.72 24.24
CA TYR A 406 -0.46 -18.40 24.07
C TYR A 406 0.98 -18.27 24.60
N ASP A 407 1.83 -19.26 24.34
CA ASP A 407 3.29 -19.03 24.31
C ASP A 407 3.67 -18.38 22.97
N LEU A 408 3.60 -17.05 22.94
CA LEU A 408 3.84 -16.21 21.75
C LEU A 408 5.20 -15.51 21.88
N ALA A 409 6.28 -16.28 21.66
CA ALA A 409 7.61 -15.71 21.47
C ALA A 409 7.60 -14.66 20.36
N ALA A 410 8.34 -13.57 20.57
CA ALA A 410 8.33 -12.42 19.65
C ALA A 410 8.78 -12.83 18.25
N ILE A 411 7.88 -12.64 17.27
CA ILE A 411 8.25 -12.65 15.85
C ILE A 411 8.64 -11.22 15.49
N ASN A 412 9.95 -10.99 15.35
CA ASN A 412 10.43 -9.83 14.61
C ASN A 412 9.88 -9.91 13.18
N GLU A 413 9.29 -8.81 12.68
CA GLU A 413 9.02 -8.65 11.25
C GLU A 413 10.36 -8.50 10.54
N ASP A 414 10.99 -9.64 10.26
CA ASP A 414 12.32 -9.83 9.67
C ASP A 414 13.29 -8.67 10.03
N GLU A 415 13.98 -8.80 11.17
CA GLU A 415 15.41 -8.42 11.13
C GLU A 415 15.95 -9.15 9.90
N ASP A 416 16.31 -8.39 8.87
CA ASP A 416 17.03 -8.93 7.72
C ASP A 416 18.29 -9.58 8.33
N ASN A 417 18.33 -10.91 8.39
CA ASN A 417 19.59 -11.61 8.58
C ASN A 417 20.55 -11.06 7.51
N ASP A 418 21.79 -10.76 7.90
CA ASP A 418 22.85 -10.22 7.02
C ASP A 418 23.33 -11.22 5.93
N ASP A 419 22.42 -11.99 5.34
CA ASP A 419 22.62 -12.82 4.16
C ASP A 419 22.41 -11.95 2.89
N ASP A 420 23.48 -11.25 2.51
CA ASP A 420 23.65 -10.41 1.30
C ASP A 420 22.65 -9.24 1.11
N GLU A 421 23.06 -8.01 1.49
CA GLU A 421 22.35 -6.76 1.15
C GLU A 421 22.23 -6.62 -0.39
N LEU A 422 21.07 -7.02 -0.94
CA LEU A 422 20.77 -7.01 -2.37
C LEU A 422 21.07 -5.64 -2.99
N LYS A 423 22.17 -5.55 -3.75
CA LYS A 423 22.63 -4.32 -4.38
C LYS A 423 21.61 -3.80 -5.40
N LEU A 424 20.86 -2.79 -4.97
CA LEU A 424 19.86 -2.14 -5.81
C LEU A 424 20.51 -1.37 -6.97
N GLU A 425 19.74 -1.18 -8.04
CA GLU A 425 20.12 -0.35 -9.17
C GLU A 425 20.24 1.12 -8.75
N THR A 426 21.38 1.73 -9.06
CA THR A 426 21.70 3.14 -8.78
C THR A 426 21.79 3.98 -10.05
N GLU A 427 21.83 3.36 -11.23
CA GLU A 427 21.88 4.05 -12.52
C GLU A 427 20.54 4.69 -12.87
N THR A 428 20.59 5.84 -13.56
CA THR A 428 19.39 6.49 -14.10
C THR A 428 18.79 5.65 -15.24
N PRO A 429 17.46 5.39 -15.26
CA PRO A 429 16.90 4.43 -16.20
C PRO A 429 16.98 4.83 -17.68
N GLN A 430 17.75 4.08 -18.48
CA GLN A 430 17.93 4.34 -19.91
C GLN A 430 16.87 3.64 -20.78
N TRP A 431 15.59 3.99 -20.56
CA TRP A 431 14.44 3.32 -21.18
C TRP A 431 14.50 3.13 -22.70
N ASN A 432 15.17 4.02 -23.43
CA ASN A 432 15.27 3.98 -24.90
C ASN A 432 16.47 3.19 -25.43
N THR A 433 17.42 2.80 -24.57
CA THR A 433 18.65 2.10 -24.95
C THR A 433 18.44 0.58 -24.82
N ARG A 434 18.25 -0.13 -25.94
CA ARG A 434 17.92 -1.57 -25.88
C ARG A 434 19.05 -2.42 -25.27
N SER A 435 20.31 -1.99 -25.41
CA SER A 435 21.48 -2.63 -24.79
C SER A 435 21.66 -2.33 -23.30
N TRP A 436 20.82 -1.48 -22.69
CA TRP A 436 20.81 -1.27 -21.23
C TRP A 436 19.96 -2.33 -20.50
N PHE A 437 19.18 -3.13 -21.24
CA PHE A 437 18.47 -4.29 -20.68
C PHE A 437 19.30 -5.55 -20.92
N ASP A 438 20.07 -5.96 -19.90
CA ASP A 438 21.07 -7.03 -20.00
C ASP A 438 20.46 -8.43 -20.20
N GLU A 439 19.19 -8.62 -19.86
CA GLU A 439 18.51 -9.92 -19.87
C GLU A 439 17.31 -9.92 -20.82
N MET A 440 17.25 -10.92 -21.72
CA MET A 440 16.11 -11.17 -22.61
C MET A 440 15.43 -12.48 -22.22
N LEU A 441 14.15 -12.43 -21.89
CA LEU A 441 13.34 -13.55 -21.46
C LEU A 441 12.23 -13.87 -22.47
N ALA A 442 12.16 -15.12 -22.90
CA ALA A 442 11.02 -15.68 -23.62
C ALA A 442 10.04 -16.27 -22.59
N VAL A 443 8.89 -15.62 -22.40
CA VAL A 443 7.95 -15.94 -21.31
C VAL A 443 6.59 -16.36 -21.83
N GLU A 444 5.87 -17.11 -21.01
CA GLU A 444 4.45 -17.38 -21.18
C GLU A 444 3.70 -17.32 -19.85
N GLY A 445 2.40 -17.12 -19.91
CA GLY A 445 1.54 -17.05 -18.74
C GLY A 445 0.16 -16.52 -19.10
N PHE A 446 -0.35 -15.61 -18.27
CA PHE A 446 -1.75 -15.19 -18.30
C PHE A 446 -1.90 -13.69 -17.97
N SER A 447 -2.82 -13.02 -18.66
CA SER A 447 -3.26 -11.65 -18.38
C SER A 447 -4.78 -11.62 -18.19
N PRO A 448 -5.36 -10.60 -17.52
CA PRO A 448 -6.82 -10.46 -17.42
C PRO A 448 -7.45 -10.24 -18.80
N ASP A 449 -8.52 -10.99 -19.09
CA ASP A 449 -9.22 -10.89 -20.39
C ASP A 449 -10.41 -9.94 -20.28
N VAL A 450 -10.10 -8.65 -20.27
CA VAL A 450 -11.01 -7.58 -19.87
C VAL A 450 -10.99 -6.46 -20.92
N VAL A 451 -11.99 -6.48 -21.82
CA VAL A 451 -12.05 -5.53 -22.96
C VAL A 451 -13.24 -4.58 -22.87
N VAL A 452 -14.40 -5.03 -22.36
CA VAL A 452 -15.57 -4.18 -22.08
C VAL A 452 -16.22 -4.61 -20.77
N HIS A 453 -16.37 -3.68 -19.83
CA HIS A 453 -17.23 -3.88 -18.65
C HIS A 453 -18.65 -3.46 -19.01
N GLY A 454 -19.58 -4.42 -18.99
CA GLY A 454 -21.01 -4.14 -19.06
C GLY A 454 -21.61 -3.99 -17.66
N ALA A 455 -22.87 -3.55 -17.58
CA ALA A 455 -23.59 -3.27 -16.33
C ALA A 455 -23.69 -4.43 -15.33
N ARG A 456 -23.34 -5.67 -15.73
CA ARG A 456 -23.34 -6.87 -14.87
C ARG A 456 -21.94 -7.48 -14.66
N THR A 457 -20.88 -6.87 -15.19
CA THR A 457 -19.53 -7.46 -15.15
C THR A 457 -19.02 -7.57 -13.71
N LEU A 458 -19.15 -6.52 -12.89
CA LEU A 458 -18.72 -6.57 -11.49
C LEU A 458 -19.50 -7.62 -10.69
N ASP A 459 -20.84 -7.66 -10.80
CA ASP A 459 -21.67 -8.67 -10.11
C ASP A 459 -21.26 -10.10 -10.50
N THR A 460 -20.94 -10.31 -11.78
CA THR A 460 -20.49 -11.62 -12.29
C THR A 460 -19.12 -12.00 -11.71
N MET A 461 -18.18 -11.06 -11.62
CA MET A 461 -16.86 -11.29 -10.99
C MET A 461 -16.94 -11.45 -9.46
N MET A 462 -17.85 -10.73 -8.79
CA MET A 462 -18.13 -10.88 -7.37
C MET A 462 -18.75 -12.23 -7.03
N ALA A 463 -19.41 -12.91 -7.97
CA ALA A 463 -20.04 -14.20 -7.71
C ALA A 463 -19.04 -15.37 -7.56
N HIS A 464 -17.93 -15.40 -8.29
CA HIS A 464 -16.95 -16.50 -8.26
C HIS A 464 -15.63 -16.15 -8.97
N ASP A 465 -14.47 -16.64 -8.50
CA ASP A 465 -13.16 -16.25 -9.07
C ASP A 465 -12.93 -16.75 -10.51
N ASP A 466 -13.53 -17.88 -10.91
CA ASP A 466 -13.53 -18.33 -12.31
C ASP A 466 -14.35 -17.44 -13.28
N ASN A 467 -15.09 -16.46 -12.77
CA ASN A 467 -15.71 -15.43 -13.60
C ASN A 467 -14.75 -14.27 -13.93
N ILE A 468 -13.64 -14.14 -13.21
CA ILE A 468 -12.52 -13.26 -13.56
C ILE A 468 -11.73 -13.96 -14.68
N LYS A 469 -12.01 -13.56 -15.92
CA LYS A 469 -11.47 -14.20 -17.13
C LYS A 469 -10.00 -13.85 -17.35
N MET A 470 -9.26 -14.81 -17.90
CA MET A 470 -7.83 -14.73 -18.14
C MET A 470 -7.53 -15.24 -19.55
N GLY A 471 -6.63 -14.56 -20.26
CA GLY A 471 -6.15 -14.95 -21.58
C GLY A 471 -4.71 -15.43 -21.51
N VAL A 472 -4.40 -16.51 -22.24
CA VAL A 472 -3.01 -16.96 -22.41
C VAL A 472 -2.20 -15.85 -23.08
N THR A 473 -1.01 -15.60 -22.54
CA THR A 473 -0.13 -14.50 -22.91
C THR A 473 1.27 -15.06 -23.20
N GLU A 474 1.83 -14.72 -24.36
CA GLU A 474 3.23 -14.99 -24.73
C GLU A 474 3.93 -13.66 -25.02
N LEU A 475 5.10 -13.43 -24.41
CA LEU A 475 5.87 -12.20 -24.59
C LEU A 475 7.38 -12.48 -24.71
N THR A 476 8.09 -11.50 -25.25
CA THR A 476 9.54 -11.37 -25.08
C THR A 476 9.79 -10.12 -24.25
N ILE A 477 10.44 -10.29 -23.10
CA ILE A 477 10.71 -9.22 -22.14
C ILE A 477 12.21 -8.94 -22.12
N HIS A 478 12.56 -7.66 -22.10
CA HIS A 478 13.89 -7.15 -21.81
C HIS A 478 13.88 -6.56 -20.41
N LYS A 479 14.72 -7.03 -19.48
CA LYS A 479 14.81 -6.49 -18.11
C LYS A 479 16.25 -6.20 -17.68
N ARG A 480 16.40 -5.42 -16.61
CA ARG A 480 17.66 -5.28 -15.87
C ARG A 480 17.94 -6.53 -15.03
N LEU A 481 19.22 -6.87 -14.88
CA LEU A 481 19.68 -7.92 -13.98
C LEU A 481 19.60 -7.52 -12.50
N ARG A 482 19.85 -6.24 -12.18
CA ARG A 482 19.75 -5.69 -10.82
C ARG A 482 18.35 -5.14 -10.54
N PRO A 483 17.74 -5.42 -9.36
CA PRO A 483 16.47 -4.84 -8.97
C PRO A 483 16.65 -3.37 -8.57
N PHE A 484 15.69 -2.49 -8.88
CA PHE A 484 15.72 -1.08 -8.46
C PHE A 484 14.99 -0.81 -7.15
N ALA A 485 14.13 -1.75 -6.73
CA ALA A 485 13.40 -1.68 -5.49
C ALA A 485 13.13 -3.08 -4.93
N GLN A 486 12.91 -3.15 -3.62
CA GLN A 486 12.46 -4.33 -2.92
C GLN A 486 11.38 -3.99 -1.90
N GLY A 487 10.43 -4.91 -1.70
CA GLY A 487 9.47 -4.89 -0.59
C GLY A 487 9.63 -6.12 0.29
N ALA A 488 8.68 -6.32 1.20
CA ALA A 488 8.70 -7.47 2.13
C ALA A 488 8.71 -8.84 1.43
N MET A 489 7.96 -8.98 0.31
CA MET A 489 7.78 -10.27 -0.36
C MET A 489 8.42 -10.39 -1.73
N ARG A 490 8.70 -9.27 -2.41
CA ARG A 490 9.09 -9.24 -3.83
C ARG A 490 10.21 -8.22 -4.10
N VAL A 491 11.01 -8.50 -5.12
CA VAL A 491 11.99 -7.59 -5.74
C VAL A 491 11.44 -7.09 -7.07
N ALA A 492 11.85 -5.89 -7.50
CA ALA A 492 11.33 -5.22 -8.69
C ALA A 492 12.46 -4.77 -9.64
N PHE A 493 12.34 -5.09 -10.92
CA PHE A 493 13.32 -4.84 -11.98
C PHE A 493 12.72 -3.94 -13.08
N TYR A 494 13.51 -3.02 -13.63
CA TYR A 494 13.09 -2.24 -14.80
C TYR A 494 12.98 -3.15 -16.03
N ALA A 495 11.90 -3.02 -16.80
CA ALA A 495 11.64 -3.87 -17.95
C ALA A 495 10.91 -3.16 -19.10
N ARG A 496 11.04 -3.73 -20.31
CA ARG A 496 10.27 -3.39 -21.50
C ARG A 496 9.89 -4.66 -22.26
N THR A 497 8.77 -4.61 -22.98
CA THR A 497 8.42 -5.65 -23.95
C THR A 497 9.12 -5.41 -25.29
N ALA A 498 9.00 -6.33 -26.24
CA ALA A 498 9.81 -6.33 -27.45
C ALA A 498 9.33 -5.35 -28.54
N ALA A 499 8.03 -5.05 -28.59
CA ALA A 499 7.39 -4.20 -29.61
C ALA A 499 6.86 -2.85 -29.07
N SER A 500 6.47 -2.76 -27.80
CA SER A 500 5.95 -1.53 -27.18
C SER A 500 7.06 -0.55 -26.75
N HIS A 501 6.70 0.74 -26.74
CA HIS A 501 7.48 1.81 -26.11
C HIS A 501 7.10 2.05 -24.64
N ASP A 502 6.09 1.33 -24.13
CA ASP A 502 5.65 1.42 -22.74
C ASP A 502 6.74 0.90 -21.78
N ARG A 503 6.78 1.50 -20.58
CA ARG A 503 7.73 1.18 -19.51
C ARG A 503 7.07 0.21 -18.53
N PHE A 504 7.78 -0.83 -18.14
CA PHE A 504 7.26 -1.88 -17.27
C PHE A 504 8.18 -2.18 -16.08
N VAL A 505 7.63 -2.90 -15.12
CA VAL A 505 8.32 -3.50 -13.98
C VAL A 505 8.08 -5.01 -14.02
N VAL A 506 9.14 -5.80 -13.87
CA VAL A 506 9.04 -7.22 -13.53
C VAL A 506 9.21 -7.36 -12.03
N LYS A 507 8.33 -8.12 -11.37
CA LYS A 507 8.46 -8.50 -9.95
C LYS A 507 8.61 -10.01 -9.80
N SER A 508 9.49 -10.43 -8.89
CA SER A 508 9.70 -11.84 -8.50
C SER A 508 9.65 -11.99 -6.98
N PHE A 509 9.26 -13.15 -6.46
CA PHE A 509 9.22 -13.41 -5.01
C PHE A 509 10.63 -13.56 -4.41
N LYS A 510 10.81 -13.09 -3.17
CA LYS A 510 12.04 -13.27 -2.39
C LYS A 510 12.22 -14.68 -1.81
N LYS A 511 11.11 -15.36 -1.49
CA LYS A 511 11.08 -16.65 -0.77
C LYS A 511 10.57 -17.75 -1.71
N PHE A 512 11.27 -18.88 -1.75
CA PHE A 512 10.88 -20.07 -2.52
C PHE A 512 9.51 -20.62 -2.06
N GLY A 513 8.75 -21.22 -2.98
CA GLY A 513 7.46 -21.89 -2.70
C GLY A 513 6.22 -21.18 -3.24
N LYS A 514 6.27 -19.89 -3.58
CA LYS A 514 5.18 -19.19 -4.27
C LYS A 514 5.32 -19.28 -5.78
N GLY A 515 4.58 -20.20 -6.39
CA GLY A 515 4.53 -20.39 -7.85
C GLY A 515 3.43 -19.62 -8.58
N LEU A 516 3.29 -19.89 -9.88
CA LEU A 516 2.33 -19.27 -10.80
C LEU A 516 0.86 -19.20 -10.29
N PRO A 517 0.31 -20.20 -9.55
CA PRO A 517 -1.01 -20.10 -8.93
C PRO A 517 -1.21 -18.87 -8.03
N HIS A 518 -0.21 -18.49 -7.24
CA HIS A 518 -0.29 -17.35 -6.33
C HIS A 518 -0.34 -16.04 -7.12
N LEU A 519 0.52 -15.91 -8.15
CA LEU A 519 0.51 -14.75 -9.05
C LEU A 519 -0.79 -14.64 -9.86
N ALA A 520 -1.40 -15.76 -10.23
CA ALA A 520 -2.69 -15.78 -10.90
C ALA A 520 -3.84 -15.34 -9.97
N GLU A 521 -3.77 -15.66 -8.67
CA GLU A 521 -4.71 -15.15 -7.68
C GLU A 521 -4.51 -13.65 -7.42
N ASP A 522 -3.27 -13.19 -7.20
CA ASP A 522 -2.94 -11.76 -7.05
C ASP A 522 -3.43 -10.93 -8.27
N MET A 523 -3.22 -11.45 -9.48
CA MET A 523 -3.72 -10.86 -10.72
C MET A 523 -5.26 -10.79 -10.76
N ARG A 524 -5.95 -11.83 -10.29
CA ARG A 524 -7.43 -11.85 -10.19
C ARG A 524 -7.93 -10.84 -9.16
N CYS A 525 -7.29 -10.73 -7.99
CA CYS A 525 -7.59 -9.70 -7.00
C CYS A 525 -7.53 -8.31 -7.63
N GLN A 526 -6.42 -7.98 -8.28
CA GLN A 526 -6.21 -6.66 -8.90
C GLN A 526 -7.20 -6.37 -10.04
N ALA A 527 -7.58 -7.39 -10.82
CA ALA A 527 -8.63 -7.26 -11.84
C ALA A 527 -10.02 -6.99 -11.23
N LEU A 528 -10.36 -7.60 -10.08
CA LEU A 528 -11.61 -7.32 -9.36
C LEU A 528 -11.60 -5.90 -8.75
N CYS A 529 -10.49 -5.47 -8.15
CA CYS A 529 -10.31 -4.08 -7.68
C CYS A 529 -10.53 -3.07 -8.81
N LYS A 530 -10.01 -3.35 -10.00
CA LYS A 530 -10.22 -2.53 -11.20
C LYS A 530 -11.69 -2.50 -11.66
N ALA A 531 -12.41 -3.62 -11.54
CA ALA A 531 -13.84 -3.68 -11.82
C ALA A 531 -14.65 -2.79 -10.86
N PHE A 532 -14.30 -2.77 -9.56
CA PHE A 532 -14.88 -1.82 -8.60
C PHE A 532 -14.50 -0.37 -8.96
N ALA A 533 -13.26 -0.10 -9.37
CA ALA A 533 -12.80 1.25 -9.70
C ALA A 533 -13.56 1.88 -10.87
N LEU A 534 -13.90 1.09 -11.89
CA LEU A 534 -14.76 1.54 -13.01
C LEU A 534 -16.12 2.05 -12.53
N GLU A 535 -16.83 1.25 -11.74
CA GLU A 535 -18.13 1.65 -11.18
C GLU A 535 -17.99 2.85 -10.22
N PHE A 536 -16.95 2.86 -9.38
CA PHE A 536 -16.67 3.98 -8.48
C PHE A 536 -16.45 5.29 -9.26
N ASN A 537 -15.63 5.26 -10.31
CA ASN A 537 -15.31 6.44 -11.12
C ASN A 537 -16.54 7.00 -11.83
N ALA A 538 -17.40 6.12 -12.35
CA ALA A 538 -18.67 6.52 -12.99
C ALA A 538 -19.65 7.21 -12.01
N LEU A 539 -19.49 7.00 -10.70
CA LEU A 539 -20.33 7.60 -9.65
C LEU A 539 -19.66 8.80 -8.95
N SER A 540 -18.34 8.76 -8.77
CA SER A 540 -17.56 9.78 -8.05
C SER A 540 -17.18 10.97 -8.95
N GLY A 541 -16.99 10.73 -10.25
CA GLY A 541 -16.59 11.70 -11.27
C GLY A 541 -15.08 11.88 -11.39
N GLU A 542 -14.62 12.39 -12.53
CA GLU A 542 -13.19 12.40 -12.95
C GLU A 542 -12.22 13.01 -11.91
N ASN A 543 -12.65 14.02 -11.15
CA ASN A 543 -11.81 14.67 -10.12
C ASN A 543 -11.36 13.73 -8.99
N HIS A 544 -12.12 12.67 -8.72
CA HIS A 544 -11.84 11.67 -7.68
C HIS A 544 -11.56 10.28 -8.27
N ALA A 545 -11.35 10.20 -9.59
CA ALA A 545 -11.13 8.93 -10.25
C ALA A 545 -9.83 8.27 -9.79
N ILE A 546 -9.89 6.95 -9.62
CA ILE A 546 -8.75 6.08 -9.31
C ILE A 546 -8.67 4.96 -10.35
N ASP A 547 -7.48 4.43 -10.60
CA ASP A 547 -7.30 3.30 -11.50
C ASP A 547 -6.24 2.33 -10.96
N PHE A 548 -6.46 1.04 -11.15
CA PHE A 548 -5.48 0.00 -10.83
C PHE A 548 -4.74 -0.40 -12.10
N ILE A 549 -3.41 -0.42 -12.03
CA ILE A 549 -2.60 -0.94 -13.14
C ILE A 549 -2.91 -2.42 -13.39
N VAL A 550 -2.66 -2.92 -14.60
CA VAL A 550 -2.87 -4.34 -14.92
C VAL A 550 -1.60 -5.13 -14.64
N THR A 551 -1.77 -6.27 -13.97
CA THR A 551 -0.72 -7.24 -13.69
C THR A 551 -0.89 -8.45 -14.60
N THR A 552 0.21 -8.98 -15.14
CA THR A 552 0.26 -10.19 -15.97
C THR A 552 1.17 -11.20 -15.26
N CYS A 553 0.70 -12.42 -14.99
CA CYS A 553 1.53 -13.47 -14.38
C CYS A 553 2.22 -14.32 -15.45
N LEU A 554 3.50 -14.63 -15.23
CA LEU A 554 4.41 -15.17 -16.25
C LEU A 554 5.36 -16.21 -15.64
N LYS A 555 5.88 -17.08 -16.50
CA LYS A 555 7.00 -17.98 -16.24
C LYS A 555 7.96 -18.02 -17.44
N GLY A 556 9.22 -18.38 -17.18
CA GLY A 556 10.19 -18.71 -18.23
C GLY A 556 9.72 -19.88 -19.10
N LYS A 557 10.13 -19.90 -20.37
CA LYS A 557 9.83 -21.03 -21.27
C LYS A 557 10.86 -22.16 -21.13
N PRO A 558 10.43 -23.44 -21.11
CA PRO A 558 11.35 -24.57 -21.05
C PRO A 558 12.38 -24.53 -22.17
N GLY A 559 13.65 -24.75 -21.82
CA GLY A 559 14.76 -24.84 -22.78
C GLY A 559 15.36 -23.51 -23.27
N VAL A 560 14.91 -22.34 -22.78
CA VAL A 560 15.45 -21.03 -23.19
C VAL A 560 15.69 -20.12 -21.97
N GLY A 561 16.67 -20.49 -21.12
CA GLY A 561 17.21 -19.63 -20.04
C GLY A 561 16.30 -19.47 -18.81
N SER A 562 16.78 -19.94 -17.66
CA SER A 562 16.04 -20.12 -16.40
C SER A 562 14.93 -21.18 -16.46
N GLU A 563 15.17 -22.30 -15.75
CA GLU A 563 14.12 -23.25 -15.39
C GLU A 563 13.34 -22.69 -14.18
N GLU A 564 12.04 -22.47 -14.37
CA GLU A 564 11.02 -22.24 -13.32
C GLU A 564 11.04 -20.94 -12.48
N ASP A 565 11.56 -19.83 -13.00
CA ASP A 565 11.24 -18.50 -12.43
C ASP A 565 9.81 -18.04 -12.78
N CYS A 566 8.97 -17.92 -11.75
CA CYS A 566 7.64 -17.29 -11.83
C CYS A 566 7.73 -15.79 -11.48
N MET A 567 7.13 -14.93 -12.31
CA MET A 567 7.22 -13.47 -12.20
C MET A 567 5.94 -12.76 -12.62
N SER A 568 5.73 -11.52 -12.19
CA SER A 568 4.64 -10.66 -12.67
C SER A 568 5.17 -9.44 -13.45
N LEU A 569 4.50 -9.08 -14.54
CA LEU A 569 4.75 -7.87 -15.33
C LEU A 569 3.64 -6.85 -15.09
N GLU A 570 4.00 -5.61 -14.82
CA GLU A 570 3.07 -4.49 -14.61
C GLU A 570 3.62 -3.17 -15.19
N PRO A 571 2.78 -2.18 -15.55
CA PRO A 571 3.21 -0.84 -15.96
C PRO A 571 4.08 -0.13 -14.90
N PHE A 572 5.15 0.53 -15.36
CA PHE A 572 5.95 1.40 -14.49
C PHE A 572 5.20 2.70 -14.19
N ILE A 573 4.88 2.91 -12.90
CA ILE A 573 4.31 4.16 -12.38
C ILE A 573 5.43 5.09 -11.89
N HIS A 574 5.43 6.34 -12.38
CA HIS A 574 6.46 7.33 -12.10
C HIS A 574 5.95 8.42 -11.16
N GLY A 575 6.59 8.59 -10.00
CA GLY A 575 6.34 9.65 -9.05
C GLY A 575 6.45 9.15 -7.60
N ASP A 576 6.00 9.98 -6.67
CA ASP A 576 6.04 9.67 -5.23
C ASP A 576 5.05 8.55 -4.90
N TYR A 577 5.58 7.43 -4.39
CA TYR A 577 4.79 6.26 -4.03
C TYR A 577 4.22 6.44 -2.62
N ILE A 578 2.89 6.51 -2.53
CA ILE A 578 2.13 6.78 -1.31
C ILE A 578 1.27 5.56 -0.97
N LYS A 579 1.25 5.17 0.30
CA LYS A 579 0.22 4.27 0.86
C LYS A 579 -0.86 5.12 1.54
N TYR A 580 -2.09 5.02 1.06
CA TYR A 580 -3.25 5.79 1.55
C TYR A 580 -3.97 5.08 2.68
N ASN A 581 -4.11 3.76 2.62
CA ASN A 581 -4.51 2.92 3.74
C ASN A 581 -3.77 1.58 3.69
N ASN A 582 -3.81 0.81 4.77
CA ASN A 582 -3.34 -0.56 4.78
C ASN A 582 -4.47 -1.57 5.02
N ASN A 583 -4.08 -2.84 5.07
CA ASN A 583 -4.97 -3.97 5.28
C ASN A 583 -5.26 -4.24 6.79
N CYS A 584 -4.79 -3.42 7.72
CA CYS A 584 -4.92 -3.64 9.18
C CYS A 584 -5.50 -2.42 9.94
N GLY A 585 -5.93 -1.36 9.26
CA GLY A 585 -6.59 -0.19 9.87
C GLY A 585 -5.81 1.13 9.80
N TYR A 586 -4.58 1.14 9.27
CA TYR A 586 -3.84 2.38 9.00
C TYR A 586 -4.53 3.22 7.93
N ILE A 587 -4.61 4.52 8.18
CA ILE A 587 -5.05 5.56 7.26
C ILE A 587 -3.93 6.60 7.22
N ASN A 588 -3.58 7.10 6.04
CA ASN A 588 -2.61 8.17 5.90
C ASN A 588 -3.21 9.50 6.40
N GLN A 589 -2.71 10.00 7.52
CA GLN A 589 -3.17 11.26 8.13
C GLN A 589 -2.23 12.45 7.89
N GLU A 590 -1.14 12.28 7.14
CA GLU A 590 -0.24 13.40 6.78
C GLU A 590 -0.79 14.22 5.61
N ILE A 591 -1.65 13.60 4.80
CA ILE A 591 -2.33 14.21 3.66
C ILE A 591 -3.86 14.09 3.80
N PRO A 592 -4.47 14.54 4.93
CA PRO A 592 -5.88 14.27 5.24
C PRO A 592 -6.86 14.97 4.29
N HIS A 593 -6.39 16.03 3.62
CA HIS A 593 -7.13 16.79 2.62
C HIS A 593 -6.68 16.50 1.17
N ASP A 594 -5.73 15.58 0.96
CA ASP A 594 -5.38 15.17 -0.40
C ASP A 594 -6.56 14.44 -1.06
N ARG A 595 -6.82 14.80 -2.31
CA ARG A 595 -7.96 14.29 -3.08
C ARG A 595 -7.89 12.77 -3.30
N PHE A 596 -6.69 12.20 -3.44
CA PHE A 596 -6.51 10.77 -3.68
C PHE A 596 -6.59 9.97 -2.38
N ASN A 597 -6.11 10.52 -1.28
CA ASN A 597 -6.34 9.95 0.05
C ASN A 597 -7.85 9.89 0.38
N LEU A 598 -8.58 10.99 0.15
CA LEU A 598 -10.04 11.02 0.33
C LEU A 598 -10.76 10.03 -0.60
N ALA A 599 -10.36 9.95 -1.88
CA ALA A 599 -10.90 8.99 -2.83
C ALA A 599 -10.60 7.54 -2.42
N ALA A 600 -9.41 7.24 -1.90
CA ALA A 600 -9.01 5.92 -1.43
C ALA A 600 -9.88 5.43 -0.27
N GLN A 601 -10.07 6.24 0.78
CA GLN A 601 -10.93 5.83 1.90
C GLN A 601 -12.39 5.65 1.46
N ALA A 602 -12.88 6.52 0.60
CA ALA A 602 -14.23 6.42 0.04
C ALA A 602 -14.40 5.21 -0.89
N PHE A 603 -13.35 4.82 -1.63
CA PHE A 603 -13.35 3.64 -2.47
C PHE A 603 -13.39 2.34 -1.65
N SER A 604 -12.55 2.23 -0.61
CA SER A 604 -12.62 1.10 0.33
C SER A 604 -14.03 0.93 0.90
N HIS A 605 -14.63 2.01 1.40
CA HIS A 605 -16.01 2.00 1.90
C HIS A 605 -17.04 1.65 0.81
N PHE A 606 -16.91 2.22 -0.40
CA PHE A 606 -17.77 1.91 -1.55
C PHE A 606 -17.73 0.42 -1.91
N THR A 607 -16.56 -0.23 -1.91
CA THR A 607 -16.46 -1.67 -2.24
C THR A 607 -17.25 -2.54 -1.26
N PHE A 608 -17.29 -2.18 0.03
CA PHE A 608 -18.10 -2.84 1.05
C PHE A 608 -19.60 -2.62 0.87
N GLU A 609 -20.02 -1.38 0.62
CA GLU A 609 -21.42 -1.05 0.36
C GLU A 609 -21.93 -1.72 -0.94
N ARG A 610 -21.15 -1.64 -2.02
CA ARG A 610 -21.49 -2.13 -3.36
C ARG A 610 -21.57 -3.66 -3.44
N SER A 611 -20.76 -4.34 -2.64
CA SER A 611 -20.79 -5.80 -2.48
C SER A 611 -21.77 -6.31 -1.42
N ARG A 612 -22.51 -5.40 -0.74
CA ARG A 612 -23.40 -5.73 0.40
C ARG A 612 -22.68 -6.50 1.51
N GLY A 613 -21.46 -6.06 1.84
CA GLY A 613 -20.60 -6.67 2.86
C GLY A 613 -19.92 -7.96 2.43
N GLY A 614 -19.89 -8.28 1.13
CA GLY A 614 -19.18 -9.43 0.60
C GLY A 614 -17.67 -9.20 0.46
N PHE A 615 -17.25 -7.99 0.11
CA PHE A 615 -15.87 -7.61 -0.20
C PHE A 615 -15.47 -6.26 0.41
N LEU A 616 -14.20 -6.10 0.79
CA LEU A 616 -13.59 -4.80 1.08
C LEU A 616 -12.21 -4.75 0.40
N VAL A 617 -11.97 -3.73 -0.42
CA VAL A 617 -10.63 -3.45 -0.97
C VAL A 617 -9.87 -2.52 -0.02
N SER A 618 -8.62 -2.85 0.26
CA SER A 618 -7.71 -2.15 1.18
C SER A 618 -6.27 -2.25 0.67
N ASP A 619 -5.30 -1.77 1.45
CA ASP A 619 -3.89 -1.62 1.03
C ASP A 619 -3.74 -0.76 -0.24
N LEU A 620 -4.49 0.34 -0.29
CA LEU A 620 -4.51 1.26 -1.42
C LEU A 620 -3.22 2.07 -1.46
N GLN A 621 -2.38 1.79 -2.46
CA GLN A 621 -1.03 2.31 -2.59
C GLN A 621 -0.64 2.52 -4.06
N GLY A 622 0.16 3.54 -4.35
CA GLY A 622 0.57 3.89 -5.71
C GLY A 622 1.00 5.35 -5.86
N VAL A 623 0.79 5.93 -7.04
CA VAL A 623 1.17 7.31 -7.37
C VAL A 623 -0.07 8.09 -7.81
N GLY A 624 -0.57 8.98 -6.95
CA GLY A 624 -1.78 9.77 -7.20
C GLY A 624 -2.99 8.85 -7.44
N HIS A 625 -3.60 8.96 -8.63
CA HIS A 625 -4.73 8.12 -9.05
C HIS A 625 -4.37 6.68 -9.44
N LEU A 626 -3.10 6.38 -9.74
CA LEU A 626 -2.68 5.07 -10.23
C LEU A 626 -2.19 4.18 -9.09
N LEU A 627 -2.96 3.14 -8.79
CA LEU A 627 -2.76 2.21 -7.69
C LEU A 627 -2.25 0.85 -8.17
N THR A 628 -1.57 0.12 -7.29
CA THR A 628 -1.06 -1.24 -7.53
C THR A 628 -1.07 -2.06 -6.24
N ASP A 629 -0.92 -3.38 -6.35
CA ASP A 629 -0.85 -4.31 -5.21
C ASP A 629 -1.96 -4.15 -4.14
N PRO A 630 -3.26 -4.05 -4.49
CA PRO A 630 -4.33 -3.95 -3.50
C PRO A 630 -4.61 -5.28 -2.79
N ALA A 631 -5.09 -5.21 -1.55
CA ALA A 631 -5.58 -6.36 -0.78
C ALA A 631 -7.11 -6.44 -0.80
N ILE A 632 -7.66 -7.62 -1.06
CA ILE A 632 -9.10 -7.90 -0.92
C ILE A 632 -9.35 -8.65 0.39
N ARG A 633 -10.43 -8.25 1.07
CA ARG A 633 -11.08 -9.00 2.14
C ARG A 633 -12.41 -9.51 1.65
N THR A 634 -12.77 -10.70 2.09
CA THR A 634 -14.01 -11.35 1.69
C THR A 634 -14.58 -12.14 2.86
N ARG A 635 -15.90 -12.12 2.98
CA ARG A 635 -16.63 -12.94 3.95
C ARG A 635 -16.66 -14.42 3.55
N ASP A 636 -16.52 -14.72 2.26
CA ASP A 636 -16.51 -16.09 1.75
C ASP A 636 -15.09 -16.69 1.90
N PRO A 637 -14.89 -17.72 2.74
CA PRO A 637 -13.58 -18.32 2.97
C PRO A 637 -13.07 -19.16 1.79
N GLU A 638 -13.90 -19.42 0.78
CA GLU A 638 -13.52 -20.10 -0.46
C GLU A 638 -12.99 -19.14 -1.54
N ARG A 639 -12.99 -17.82 -1.28
CA ARG A 639 -12.55 -16.77 -2.21
C ARG A 639 -11.17 -16.24 -1.84
N PHE A 640 -10.29 -16.13 -2.83
CA PHE A 640 -8.91 -15.64 -2.68
C PHE A 640 -8.16 -16.30 -1.51
N LYS A 641 -7.99 -17.63 -1.61
CA LYS A 641 -7.46 -18.51 -0.54
C LYS A 641 -5.94 -18.50 -0.43
N LEU A 642 -5.23 -18.25 -1.53
CA LEU A 642 -3.77 -18.19 -1.57
C LEU A 642 -3.25 -16.84 -1.05
N SER A 643 -4.10 -15.80 -1.09
CA SER A 643 -3.76 -14.43 -0.73
C SER A 643 -3.52 -14.28 0.77
N GLU A 644 -2.27 -14.04 1.13
CA GLU A 644 -1.86 -13.85 2.52
C GLU A 644 -2.37 -12.55 3.14
N THR A 645 -2.84 -11.60 2.32
CA THR A 645 -3.40 -10.34 2.80
C THR A 645 -4.89 -10.45 3.15
N ASN A 646 -5.57 -11.56 2.83
CA ASN A 646 -6.99 -11.79 3.10
C ASN A 646 -7.24 -12.22 4.57
N LEU A 647 -7.67 -11.27 5.41
CA LEU A 647 -8.04 -11.48 6.82
C LEU A 647 -9.54 -11.70 7.04
N GLY A 648 -10.27 -12.13 6.02
CA GLY A 648 -11.70 -12.43 6.11
C GLY A 648 -12.58 -11.30 6.68
N GLU A 649 -13.60 -11.66 7.46
CA GLU A 649 -14.51 -10.70 8.11
C GLU A 649 -13.82 -9.81 9.16
N GLU A 650 -12.82 -10.33 9.88
CA GLU A 650 -12.04 -9.55 10.85
C GLU A 650 -11.32 -8.38 10.15
N GLY A 651 -10.94 -8.57 8.89
CA GLY A 651 -10.42 -7.54 8.01
C GLY A 651 -11.37 -6.35 7.77
N PHE A 652 -12.69 -6.53 7.88
CA PHE A 652 -13.66 -5.44 7.79
C PHE A 652 -13.65 -4.58 9.07
N LYS A 653 -13.54 -5.21 10.23
CA LYS A 653 -13.53 -4.54 11.54
C LYS A 653 -12.37 -3.55 11.65
N PHE A 654 -11.18 -3.94 11.17
CA PHE A 654 -10.00 -3.06 11.15
C PHE A 654 -10.21 -1.77 10.34
N PHE A 655 -10.81 -1.86 9.15
CA PHE A 655 -11.09 -0.66 8.34
C PHE A 655 -12.15 0.23 9.00
N PHE A 656 -13.27 -0.35 9.43
CA PHE A 656 -14.37 0.44 9.99
C PHE A 656 -14.09 0.98 11.40
N ALA A 657 -13.11 0.46 12.14
CA ALA A 657 -12.67 1.02 13.41
C ALA A 657 -11.95 2.38 13.26
N THR A 658 -11.37 2.67 12.09
CA THR A 658 -10.64 3.92 11.83
C THR A 658 -11.26 4.80 10.74
N HIS A 659 -12.11 4.23 9.87
CA HIS A 659 -12.75 4.96 8.77
C HIS A 659 -13.76 6.00 9.24
N ALA A 660 -13.57 7.25 8.81
CA ALA A 660 -14.54 8.33 8.93
C ALA A 660 -15.09 8.71 7.54
N CYS A 661 -16.42 8.80 7.41
CA CYS A 661 -17.07 9.13 6.14
C CYS A 661 -16.75 10.58 5.70
N ASN A 662 -16.02 10.70 4.59
CA ASN A 662 -15.75 11.98 3.94
C ASN A 662 -16.87 12.37 2.94
N ASP A 663 -16.70 13.50 2.25
CA ASP A 663 -17.74 14.03 1.35
C ASP A 663 -18.00 13.17 0.10
N ILE A 664 -17.04 12.34 -0.32
CA ILE A 664 -17.24 11.36 -1.38
C ILE A 664 -18.15 10.22 -0.85
N CYS A 665 -17.93 9.75 0.38
CA CYS A 665 -18.81 8.77 1.03
C CYS A 665 -20.26 9.31 1.14
N LYS A 666 -20.40 10.59 1.52
CA LYS A 666 -21.71 11.29 1.60
C LYS A 666 -22.36 11.44 0.22
N LYS A 667 -21.60 11.84 -0.82
CA LYS A 667 -22.06 11.93 -2.21
C LYS A 667 -22.58 10.60 -2.73
N LEU A 668 -21.87 9.50 -2.44
CA LEU A 668 -22.28 8.14 -2.80
C LEU A 668 -23.39 7.57 -1.90
N GLN A 669 -23.74 8.26 -0.81
CA GLN A 669 -24.77 7.90 0.18
C GLN A 669 -24.54 6.50 0.78
N LEU A 670 -23.29 6.19 1.13
CA LEU A 670 -22.89 4.93 1.78
C LEU A 670 -23.50 4.85 3.18
N GLN A 671 -24.08 3.71 3.56
CA GLN A 671 -24.85 3.55 4.83
C GLN A 671 -24.11 2.74 5.90
N SER A 672 -23.27 1.80 5.47
CA SER A 672 -22.46 0.97 6.36
C SER A 672 -21.49 1.80 7.23
N ASN A 673 -21.29 1.35 8.47
CA ASN A 673 -20.46 2.02 9.47
C ASN A 673 -19.98 1.01 10.53
N ALA A 674 -19.09 1.45 11.43
CA ALA A 674 -18.52 0.65 12.51
C ALA A 674 -19.56 -0.13 13.32
N SER A 675 -20.68 0.50 13.72
CA SER A 675 -21.72 -0.16 14.52
C SER A 675 -22.35 -1.34 13.79
N MET A 676 -22.66 -1.18 12.50
CA MET A 676 -23.22 -2.27 11.68
C MET A 676 -22.24 -3.45 11.54
N VAL A 677 -20.95 -3.16 11.37
CA VAL A 677 -19.90 -4.15 11.16
C VAL A 677 -19.60 -4.92 12.45
N MET A 678 -19.42 -4.24 13.58
CA MET A 678 -19.13 -4.89 14.86
C MET A 678 -20.33 -5.68 15.41
N THR A 679 -21.57 -5.28 15.07
CA THR A 679 -22.79 -5.98 15.53
C THR A 679 -23.35 -6.99 14.53
N GLY A 680 -22.79 -7.08 13.31
CA GLY A 680 -23.30 -7.89 12.20
C GLY A 680 -24.67 -7.46 11.65
N ARG A 681 -25.22 -6.33 12.11
CA ARG A 681 -26.56 -5.83 11.73
C ARG A 681 -26.45 -4.77 10.66
N TYR A 682 -26.37 -5.23 9.42
CA TYR A 682 -26.18 -4.37 8.25
C TYR A 682 -27.49 -3.77 7.71
N ARG A 683 -27.39 -2.51 7.29
CA ARG A 683 -28.32 -1.86 6.36
C ARG A 683 -27.50 -1.30 5.21
N PHE A 684 -27.76 -1.80 4.00
CA PHE A 684 -27.08 -1.36 2.78
C PHE A 684 -28.03 -0.54 1.89
N ARG A 685 -27.43 0.27 1.02
CA ARG A 685 -28.09 0.93 -0.11
C ARG A 685 -28.85 -0.08 -0.97
N GLY A 686 -30.13 0.21 -1.23
CA GLY A 686 -31.02 -0.70 -1.96
C GLY A 686 -30.67 -0.86 -3.44
N SER A 687 -30.45 0.26 -4.14
CA SER A 687 -30.18 0.33 -5.59
C SER A 687 -29.06 1.33 -5.91
N TRP A 688 -28.32 1.04 -6.99
CA TRP A 688 -27.28 1.92 -7.54
C TRP A 688 -27.79 2.63 -8.81
N PRO A 689 -27.30 3.85 -9.13
CA PRO A 689 -27.66 4.53 -10.37
C PRO A 689 -27.18 3.78 -11.60
N THR A 690 -27.78 4.05 -12.76
CA THR A 690 -27.18 3.69 -14.05
C THR A 690 -25.86 4.44 -14.21
N MET A 691 -24.82 3.74 -14.64
CA MET A 691 -23.45 4.27 -14.75
C MET A 691 -23.15 4.70 -16.17
N ASP A 692 -22.36 5.76 -16.33
CA ASP A 692 -21.78 6.13 -17.61
C ASP A 692 -20.84 5.02 -18.13
N ASN A 693 -20.80 4.86 -19.44
CA ASN A 693 -19.95 3.84 -20.06
C ASN A 693 -18.46 4.24 -19.94
N THR A 694 -17.75 3.65 -18.99
CA THR A 694 -16.29 3.61 -18.92
C THR A 694 -15.75 2.29 -19.45
N VAL A 695 -14.65 2.31 -20.19
CA VAL A 695 -13.99 1.11 -20.74
C VAL A 695 -12.51 1.08 -20.39
N CYS A 696 -11.91 -0.11 -20.44
CA CYS A 696 -10.46 -0.27 -20.31
C CYS A 696 -9.79 -0.13 -21.69
N CYS A 697 -8.59 0.44 -21.73
CA CYS A 697 -7.71 0.35 -22.89
C CYS A 697 -7.47 -1.13 -23.23
N SER A 698 -7.76 -1.53 -24.47
CA SER A 698 -7.71 -2.92 -24.92
C SER A 698 -6.30 -3.48 -25.08
N ASN A 699 -5.25 -2.67 -24.89
CA ASN A 699 -3.91 -3.20 -24.60
C ASN A 699 -3.97 -3.87 -23.21
N LYS A 700 -3.91 -5.20 -23.16
CA LYS A 700 -4.00 -6.00 -21.93
C LYS A 700 -2.87 -5.72 -20.94
N LEU A 701 -1.74 -5.20 -21.41
CA LEU A 701 -0.62 -4.79 -20.57
C LEU A 701 -0.78 -3.36 -20.02
N CYS A 702 -1.73 -2.58 -20.53
CA CYS A 702 -2.03 -1.22 -20.06
C CYS A 702 -3.33 -1.17 -19.25
N GLY A 703 -4.45 -1.58 -19.86
CA GLY A 703 -5.78 -1.60 -19.26
C GLY A 703 -6.31 -0.26 -18.73
N ARG A 704 -5.65 0.88 -18.96
CA ARG A 704 -6.05 2.20 -18.40
C ARG A 704 -7.54 2.45 -18.58
N ILE A 705 -8.23 2.83 -17.50
CA ILE A 705 -9.64 3.24 -17.56
C ILE A 705 -9.76 4.53 -18.38
N VAL A 706 -10.67 4.55 -19.35
CA VAL A 706 -11.00 5.71 -20.17
C VAL A 706 -12.52 5.86 -20.30
N PRO A 707 -13.07 7.09 -20.29
CA PRO A 707 -14.46 7.33 -20.71
C PRO A 707 -14.69 6.80 -22.14
N LEU A 708 -15.80 6.10 -22.40
CA LEU A 708 -16.07 5.49 -23.72
C LEU A 708 -16.03 6.52 -24.87
N ASN A 709 -16.48 7.75 -24.60
CA ASN A 709 -16.51 8.84 -25.57
C ASN A 709 -15.11 9.37 -25.92
N ASN A 710 -14.13 9.18 -25.02
CA ASN A 710 -12.74 9.60 -25.20
C ASN A 710 -11.86 8.47 -25.76
N ALA A 711 -12.34 7.22 -25.75
CA ALA A 711 -11.61 6.06 -26.23
C ALA A 711 -11.46 6.06 -27.76
N ARG A 712 -10.21 5.95 -28.24
CA ARG A 712 -9.91 5.85 -29.68
C ARG A 712 -10.33 4.49 -30.23
N LYS A 713 -10.81 4.45 -31.48
CA LYS A 713 -11.25 3.24 -32.20
C LYS A 713 -10.59 3.19 -33.57
N SER A 714 -10.30 1.98 -34.08
CA SER A 714 -9.70 1.79 -35.41
C SER A 714 -10.60 0.94 -36.31
N ASP A 715 -10.79 1.37 -37.55
CA ASP A 715 -11.46 0.56 -38.59
C ASP A 715 -10.66 -0.71 -38.93
N GLY A 716 -9.33 -0.69 -38.73
CA GLY A 716 -8.46 -1.86 -38.90
C GLY A 716 -8.49 -2.84 -37.72
N PHE A 717 -9.02 -2.41 -36.57
CA PHE A 717 -9.16 -3.21 -35.35
C PHE A 717 -10.52 -2.92 -34.68
N PRO A 718 -11.64 -3.33 -35.30
CA PRO A 718 -12.98 -3.07 -34.78
C PRO A 718 -13.20 -3.77 -33.43
N GLY A 719 -13.96 -3.14 -32.53
CA GLY A 719 -14.22 -3.63 -31.18
C GLY A 719 -13.14 -3.28 -30.13
N TYR A 720 -11.99 -2.74 -30.55
CA TYR A 720 -10.91 -2.34 -29.63
C TYR A 720 -10.98 -0.84 -29.30
N HIS A 721 -10.73 -0.53 -28.02
CA HIS A 721 -10.75 0.79 -27.43
C HIS A 721 -9.35 1.17 -26.92
N TRP A 722 -8.81 2.31 -27.33
CA TRP A 722 -7.41 2.66 -27.01
C TRP A 722 -7.32 4.00 -26.28
N CYS A 723 -6.45 4.07 -25.27
CA CYS A 723 -6.05 5.33 -24.65
C CYS A 723 -5.02 6.06 -25.52
N ASP A 724 -4.85 7.37 -25.31
CA ASP A 724 -3.99 8.22 -26.15
C ASP A 724 -2.50 7.85 -26.15
N SER A 725 -2.01 7.07 -25.17
CA SER A 725 -0.62 6.58 -25.16
C SER A 725 -0.41 5.27 -25.94
N CYS A 726 -1.42 4.40 -26.00
CA CYS A 726 -1.35 3.15 -26.77
C CYS A 726 -1.81 3.32 -28.22
N TRP A 727 -2.71 4.28 -28.49
CA TRP A 727 -3.26 4.53 -29.82
C TRP A 727 -2.18 4.79 -30.90
N PRO A 728 -1.18 5.69 -30.71
CA PRO A 728 -0.18 5.97 -31.74
C PRO A 728 0.72 4.76 -32.04
N GLN A 729 0.93 3.87 -31.06
CA GLN A 729 1.82 2.71 -31.20
C GLN A 729 1.29 1.70 -32.23
N LEU A 730 -0.03 1.62 -32.42
CA LEU A 730 -0.64 0.80 -33.49
C LEU A 730 -0.09 1.14 -34.87
N ALA A 731 0.10 2.44 -35.15
CA ALA A 731 0.60 2.93 -36.42
C ALA A 731 2.13 2.89 -36.48
N SER A 732 2.83 3.30 -35.41
CA SER A 732 4.30 3.37 -35.42
C SER A 732 4.99 2.00 -35.43
N SER A 733 4.33 0.93 -34.97
CA SER A 733 4.86 -0.44 -35.02
C SER A 733 4.41 -1.23 -36.25
N LYS A 734 3.93 -0.57 -37.31
CA LYS A 734 3.56 -1.24 -38.55
C LYS A 734 4.80 -1.77 -39.27
N VAL A 735 4.77 -3.05 -39.61
CA VAL A 735 5.82 -3.71 -40.40
C VAL A 735 5.20 -4.48 -41.56
N LYS A 736 5.95 -4.55 -42.65
CA LYS A 736 5.67 -5.45 -43.77
C LYS A 736 6.28 -6.82 -43.49
N ARG A 737 5.55 -7.89 -43.79
CA ARG A 737 5.94 -9.29 -43.60
C ARG A 737 5.64 -10.09 -44.85
N ILE A 738 6.55 -10.99 -45.22
CA ILE A 738 6.30 -12.01 -46.25
C ILE A 738 5.51 -13.14 -45.61
N CYS A 739 4.40 -13.56 -46.23
CA CYS A 739 3.59 -14.68 -45.77
C CYS A 739 4.30 -16.02 -46.01
N VAL A 740 4.36 -16.86 -44.97
CA VAL A 740 4.91 -18.24 -45.02
C VAL A 740 3.87 -19.30 -45.41
N GLY A 741 2.67 -18.89 -45.81
CA GLY A 741 1.59 -19.79 -46.19
C GLY A 741 1.83 -20.50 -47.53
N PRO A 742 1.23 -21.69 -47.75
CA PRO A 742 1.43 -22.47 -48.97
C PRO A 742 0.85 -21.75 -50.19
N GLY A 743 1.70 -21.41 -51.15
CA GLY A 743 1.34 -20.66 -52.35
C GLY A 743 2.42 -19.63 -52.74
N PRO A 744 2.15 -18.73 -53.71
CA PRO A 744 3.08 -17.68 -54.09
C PRO A 744 3.30 -16.69 -52.93
N HIS A 745 4.56 -16.30 -52.69
CA HIS A 745 4.89 -15.30 -51.68
C HIS A 745 4.21 -13.97 -51.96
N HIS A 746 3.66 -13.37 -50.91
CA HIS A 746 2.99 -12.08 -50.96
C HIS A 746 3.23 -11.37 -49.62
N GLU A 747 3.38 -10.06 -49.72
CA GLU A 747 3.61 -9.18 -48.59
C GLU A 747 2.27 -8.80 -47.93
N PHE A 748 2.26 -8.66 -46.60
CA PHE A 748 1.16 -8.08 -45.86
C PHE A 748 1.69 -7.15 -44.76
N GLU A 749 0.92 -6.13 -44.42
CA GLU A 749 1.24 -5.20 -43.33
C GLU A 749 0.56 -5.65 -42.03
N MET A 750 1.26 -5.49 -40.91
CA MET A 750 0.71 -5.77 -39.58
C MET A 750 1.36 -4.88 -38.50
N SER A 751 0.59 -4.55 -37.46
CA SER A 751 1.10 -3.83 -36.29
C SER A 751 1.68 -4.81 -35.27
N LEU A 752 2.98 -4.77 -34.98
CA LEU A 752 3.60 -5.63 -33.97
C LEU A 752 3.04 -5.36 -32.55
N PHE A 753 2.85 -4.08 -32.21
CA PHE A 753 2.26 -3.65 -30.94
C PHE A 753 0.85 -4.22 -30.74
N PHE A 754 0.02 -4.28 -31.79
CA PHE A 754 -1.31 -4.90 -31.65
C PHE A 754 -1.21 -6.33 -31.12
N TYR A 755 -0.37 -7.19 -31.71
CA TYR A 755 -0.25 -8.59 -31.27
C TYR A 755 0.32 -8.70 -29.85
N GLU A 756 1.38 -7.96 -29.54
CA GLU A 756 1.97 -7.92 -28.20
C GLU A 756 0.96 -7.44 -27.15
N SER A 757 0.18 -6.39 -27.46
CA SER A 757 -0.86 -5.83 -26.59
C SER A 757 -2.00 -6.82 -26.29
N GLN A 758 -2.17 -7.85 -27.12
CA GLN A 758 -3.12 -8.95 -26.92
C GLN A 758 -2.49 -10.20 -26.31
N GLY A 759 -1.19 -10.16 -25.95
CA GLY A 759 -0.44 -11.29 -25.42
C GLY A 759 -0.11 -12.36 -26.47
N ARG A 760 0.02 -12.00 -27.75
CA ARG A 760 0.19 -12.94 -28.86
C ARG A 760 1.48 -12.69 -29.63
N LYS A 761 2.10 -13.77 -30.12
CA LYS A 761 3.17 -13.68 -31.12
C LYS A 761 2.68 -12.99 -32.40
N ALA A 762 3.59 -12.27 -33.06
CA ALA A 762 3.39 -11.70 -34.38
C ALA A 762 3.07 -12.79 -35.42
N MET A 763 2.00 -12.60 -36.21
CA MET A 763 1.61 -13.53 -37.28
C MET A 763 2.69 -13.68 -38.35
N ARG A 764 2.84 -14.90 -38.89
CA ARG A 764 3.70 -15.21 -40.06
C ARG A 764 2.90 -15.43 -41.35
N MET A 765 1.57 -15.54 -41.27
CA MET A 765 0.68 -15.80 -42.41
C MET A 765 -0.33 -14.67 -42.60
N CYS A 766 -0.70 -14.38 -43.85
CA CYS A 766 -1.70 -13.37 -44.17
C CYS A 766 -3.14 -13.86 -43.95
N SER A 767 -4.09 -12.94 -44.04
CA SER A 767 -5.53 -13.23 -43.96
C SER A 767 -6.03 -14.26 -44.98
N LYS A 768 -5.48 -14.34 -46.21
CA LYS A 768 -5.91 -15.29 -47.24
C LYS A 768 -5.56 -16.75 -46.89
N HIS A 769 -4.34 -17.00 -46.43
CA HIS A 769 -3.84 -18.34 -46.09
C HIS A 769 -4.24 -18.82 -44.69
N ARG A 770 -4.89 -17.97 -43.90
CA ARG A 770 -5.42 -18.31 -42.58
C ARG A 770 -6.58 -19.33 -42.66
N ASN A 771 -6.64 -20.26 -41.71
CA ASN A 771 -7.73 -21.25 -41.59
C ASN A 771 -9.10 -20.58 -41.34
N LYS A 772 -10.20 -21.26 -41.67
CA LYS A 772 -11.57 -20.69 -41.55
C LYS A 772 -11.93 -20.23 -40.12
N GLU A 773 -11.65 -21.05 -39.11
CA GLU A 773 -11.86 -20.73 -37.69
C GLU A 773 -11.11 -19.47 -37.24
N ASP A 774 -9.96 -19.25 -37.86
CA ASP A 774 -9.01 -18.23 -37.50
C ASP A 774 -9.37 -16.89 -38.19
N LYS A 775 -9.96 -16.96 -39.40
CA LYS A 775 -10.64 -15.82 -40.06
C LYS A 775 -11.83 -15.29 -39.24
N LEU A 776 -12.65 -16.19 -38.67
CA LEU A 776 -13.80 -15.83 -37.83
C LEU A 776 -13.38 -14.99 -36.61
N LYS A 777 -12.28 -15.35 -35.91
CA LYS A 777 -11.79 -14.61 -34.73
C LYS A 777 -11.28 -13.18 -35.00
N ASN A 778 -11.05 -12.77 -36.25
CA ASN A 778 -10.74 -11.37 -36.58
C ASN A 778 -12.00 -10.53 -36.85
N ILE A 779 -13.17 -11.16 -36.99
CA ILE A 779 -14.46 -10.50 -37.23
C ILE A 779 -15.28 -10.54 -35.93
N ASP A 780 -15.32 -11.67 -35.24
CA ASP A 780 -16.02 -11.88 -33.96
C ASP A 780 -15.20 -11.47 -32.73
N GLY A 781 -14.42 -10.38 -32.84
CA GLY A 781 -13.76 -9.74 -31.70
C GLY A 781 -14.72 -9.03 -30.74
N GLY A 782 -16.03 -9.05 -31.01
CA GLY A 782 -17.03 -8.28 -30.26
C GLY A 782 -18.49 -8.71 -30.50
N LEU A 783 -18.75 -9.95 -30.93
CA LEU A 783 -20.12 -10.48 -31.06
C LEU A 783 -20.43 -11.49 -29.94
N THR A 784 -21.13 -11.01 -28.92
CA THR A 784 -21.82 -11.89 -27.97
C THR A 784 -22.85 -12.74 -28.71
N LEU A 785 -22.80 -14.05 -28.53
CA LEU A 785 -23.90 -14.95 -28.90
C LEU A 785 -25.15 -14.54 -28.11
N THR A 786 -26.04 -13.80 -28.77
CA THR A 786 -27.38 -13.50 -28.29
C THR A 786 -28.24 -14.75 -28.41
N SER A 787 -28.26 -15.57 -27.36
CA SER A 787 -29.43 -16.44 -27.13
C SER A 787 -30.64 -15.55 -26.81
N GLY A 788 -31.74 -15.79 -27.53
CA GLY A 788 -32.96 -15.00 -27.42
C GLY A 788 -33.63 -15.06 -26.03
N PRO A 789 -34.60 -14.18 -25.76
CA PRO A 789 -35.11 -13.95 -24.42
C PRO A 789 -35.92 -15.15 -23.90
N LEU A 790 -35.42 -15.77 -22.83
CA LEU A 790 -36.31 -16.38 -21.86
C LEU A 790 -36.97 -15.25 -21.07
N VAL A 791 -38.24 -14.96 -21.41
CA VAL A 791 -39.12 -14.13 -20.59
C VAL A 791 -39.25 -14.80 -19.23
N VAL A 792 -38.68 -14.18 -18.20
CA VAL A 792 -38.88 -14.60 -16.81
C VAL A 792 -39.97 -13.71 -16.22
N ASP A 793 -41.12 -14.33 -16.02
CA ASP A 793 -42.26 -13.86 -15.23
C ASP A 793 -41.84 -13.41 -13.83
N ASP A 794 -42.44 -12.32 -13.36
CA ASP A 794 -42.14 -11.66 -12.09
C ASP A 794 -42.89 -12.31 -10.90
N THR A 795 -42.63 -13.60 -10.64
CA THR A 795 -43.16 -14.30 -9.46
C THR A 795 -42.10 -15.14 -8.72
N GLY A 796 -41.82 -14.75 -7.48
CA GLY A 796 -40.80 -15.40 -6.65
C GLY A 796 -41.22 -16.77 -6.12
N GLN A 797 -40.66 -17.85 -6.68
CA GLN A 797 -40.75 -19.21 -6.10
C GLN A 797 -39.68 -20.18 -6.66
N PHE A 798 -38.40 -20.02 -6.28
CA PHE A 798 -37.30 -20.92 -6.74
C PHE A 798 -36.73 -21.87 -5.67
N TRP A 799 -37.13 -21.76 -4.39
CA TRP A 799 -36.53 -22.54 -3.29
C TRP A 799 -37.15 -23.93 -3.02
N ASN A 800 -38.16 -24.37 -3.78
CA ASN A 800 -38.96 -25.56 -3.46
C ASN A 800 -38.85 -26.78 -4.42
N GLN A 801 -37.96 -26.78 -5.42
CA GLN A 801 -37.81 -27.93 -6.36
C GLN A 801 -36.37 -28.44 -6.55
N LEU A 802 -35.60 -28.56 -5.47
CA LEU A 802 -34.26 -29.18 -5.51
C LEU A 802 -34.03 -30.27 -4.43
N LYS A 803 -35.06 -31.10 -4.19
CA LYS A 803 -34.97 -32.31 -3.34
C LYS A 803 -35.53 -33.60 -3.97
N SER A 804 -35.79 -33.65 -5.28
CA SER A 804 -36.47 -34.81 -5.89
C SER A 804 -36.05 -35.15 -7.33
N ALA A 805 -34.77 -35.44 -7.60
CA ALA A 805 -34.33 -36.20 -8.79
C ALA A 805 -32.85 -36.65 -8.75
N ALA A 806 -32.45 -37.54 -7.82
CA ALA A 806 -31.11 -38.13 -7.86
C ALA A 806 -31.04 -39.57 -7.30
N ARG A 807 -31.41 -40.56 -8.12
CA ARG A 807 -30.79 -41.92 -8.23
C ARG A 807 -31.65 -42.90 -9.04
N ARG A 808 -31.30 -43.13 -10.31
CA ARG A 808 -31.57 -44.39 -11.04
C ARG A 808 -30.50 -44.65 -12.10
N LYS A 809 -29.66 -45.66 -11.83
CA LYS A 809 -29.03 -46.65 -12.74
C LYS A 809 -28.10 -47.50 -11.85
N SER A 810 -28.52 -48.68 -11.40
CA SER A 810 -28.56 -49.97 -12.12
C SER A 810 -27.20 -50.68 -12.15
N ILE A 811 -27.03 -51.68 -11.28
CA ILE A 811 -26.23 -52.90 -11.47
C ILE A 811 -27.05 -54.06 -10.82
N SER A 812 -26.78 -55.28 -11.24
CA SER A 812 -27.65 -56.46 -11.21
C SER A 812 -27.48 -57.42 -10.02
N SER A 813 -28.46 -58.35 -9.94
CA SER A 813 -28.37 -59.73 -9.38
C SER A 813 -28.54 -59.97 -7.87
N GLY A 814 -29.12 -61.13 -7.53
CA GLY A 814 -29.31 -61.68 -6.18
C GLY A 814 -30.60 -61.22 -5.49
N SER A 815 -31.76 -61.88 -5.63
CA SER A 815 -32.19 -63.18 -5.07
C SER A 815 -32.66 -63.14 -3.59
N GLU A 816 -33.95 -63.46 -3.41
CA GLU A 816 -34.58 -64.07 -2.23
C GLU A 816 -34.97 -63.27 -0.94
N LYS A 817 -36.27 -63.34 -0.64
CA LYS A 817 -36.93 -63.69 0.65
C LYS A 817 -37.01 -62.69 1.84
N SER A 818 -38.27 -62.27 2.06
CA SER A 818 -39.06 -62.36 3.32
C SER A 818 -38.81 -61.42 4.54
N GLY A 819 -39.92 -61.07 5.22
CA GLY A 819 -40.00 -60.43 6.55
C GLY A 819 -40.28 -58.91 6.48
N SER A 820 -41.44 -58.37 6.85
CA SER A 820 -41.98 -58.16 8.22
C SER A 820 -40.96 -57.55 9.20
N GLY A 821 -41.18 -56.40 9.84
CA GLY A 821 -42.29 -55.43 9.80
C GLY A 821 -42.24 -54.47 11.01
N HIS A 822 -43.17 -53.52 11.08
CA HIS A 822 -43.58 -52.74 12.28
C HIS A 822 -42.57 -51.83 13.03
N HIS A 823 -42.97 -50.55 13.18
CA HIS A 823 -42.85 -49.67 14.37
C HIS A 823 -41.46 -49.41 15.02
N ARG A 824 -41.18 -48.29 15.70
CA ARG A 824 -41.92 -47.06 16.06
C ARG A 824 -40.91 -45.94 16.36
N ARG A 825 -41.37 -44.68 16.28
CA ARG A 825 -40.89 -43.46 16.99
C ARG A 825 -39.72 -43.62 17.99
N VAL A 826 -38.69 -42.79 17.86
CA VAL A 826 -38.67 -41.43 18.46
C VAL A 826 -38.26 -40.44 17.37
#